data_AF-A0A5J9UE56-F1
#
_entry.id   AF-A0A5J9UE56-F1
#
_cell.length_a   1.000
_cell.length_b   1.000
_cell.length_c   1.000
_cell.angle_alpha   90.00
_cell.angle_beta   90.00
_cell.angle_gamma   90.00
#
_symmetry.space_group_name_H-M   'P 1'
#
loop_
_entity.id
_entity.type
_entity.pdbx_description
1 polymer ?
#
loop_
_entity_poly.entity_id
_entity_poly.type
_entity_poly.pdbx_seq_one_letter_code
_entity_poly.pdbx_strand_id
1 'polypeptide(L)'
;MLDPEKLPQILVPFPPHRVAVRFSPLTILRSPARRRGLARLCSSLRFRSPVWGGPRSRPSDRPNAIRSSTFVVSFHNPTTTTIPPPPLNSEAGGAPARRRKIPRPPNPLLNSPMRLLPLLLLLLAGAAARASDDPFLSGGNFSLCLFPAAFAAAANHSYNIDCGGATNFTSTFGRPWLADTFFSAGGAAGMVAEPHRFPQPQERTLRFFPPSSAGKKSCYSLPLPPGRYYLRLFSVYDNYDSKTRSPSFDVSAAATLVLSFRSPWPEPAARYGAYSDLIFPSATSPTSDVCFYSLATDAPVVASIEVAPVHPLAYDGATTGEEIVLVNYGRITCGNSLFGPGFTKDADAFARVWQADVDFRNNDLSYDAITAGGRKIFGSNQPPNYFPTKLYESAVTTGGDASNEIEYLMPVDTRLSYMVWLHFAEIDAGIGKAGQRVFDVMLDGNNVTRIDIFKQVGGFTAFKWTYILENLTSSTLSVKLVPVVGRPILCGLENYAMVPLEMRTVPSQVAAMKALKESLKIPARMGWNGDPCAPRAWDAWEGVTCHRGEKGLVITQLCLVGVLLHAVVCLVTYSTVEVNIIMDLASQGLKGYIADEISDLKDLVSLNFSYNSLTGSLPPGLGQPSLASLDLSSNEFTGSIPDTIGSSKLQTALLNNNQLDGQVPERLYSIGVHGGVIDLSGNKGLCGVPTLPACAVFWEKGGLNKTGKIALGASFGFLLLVILIVVYILCIRRGPYDYDFEFPQDLTSISAISAKRNRYQRAKSVMLAEMEAHSPDGFYTNGSGH
;
A
#
# COMPACT_ATOMS: atom_id res chain seq x y z
N MET A 1 -13.58 25.65 39.45
CA MET A 1 -13.78 26.05 38.04
C MET A 1 -12.61 25.46 37.26
N LEU A 2 -12.86 24.75 36.17
CA LEU A 2 -11.83 24.31 35.24
C LEU A 2 -11.84 25.23 34.02
N ASP A 3 -10.67 25.48 33.46
CA ASP A 3 -10.46 26.36 32.30
C ASP A 3 -10.71 25.56 31.01
N PRO A 4 -11.71 25.91 30.17
CA PRO A 4 -12.18 25.04 29.09
C PRO A 4 -11.25 24.95 27.87
N GLU A 5 -10.13 25.68 27.83
CA GLU A 5 -9.21 25.71 26.68
C GLU A 5 -8.17 24.58 26.64
N LYS A 6 -8.13 23.67 27.61
CA LYS A 6 -7.10 22.60 27.70
C LYS A 6 -7.68 21.22 28.02
N LEU A 7 -8.23 20.57 27.00
CA LEU A 7 -8.42 19.12 26.93
C LEU A 7 -7.50 18.55 25.84
N PRO A 8 -6.88 17.37 26.03
CA PRO A 8 -5.81 16.90 25.16
C PRO A 8 -6.32 16.40 23.82
N GLN A 9 -5.52 16.63 22.77
CA GLN A 9 -5.58 15.81 21.56
C GLN A 9 -5.27 14.36 21.94
N ILE A 10 -6.02 13.40 21.41
CA ILE A 10 -5.79 11.99 21.74
C ILE A 10 -4.45 11.55 21.13
N LEU A 11 -3.49 11.17 21.98
CA LEU A 11 -2.17 10.65 21.59
C LEU A 11 -2.13 9.11 21.55
N VAL A 12 -3.27 8.45 21.78
CA VAL A 12 -3.43 6.99 21.85
C VAL A 12 -4.33 6.51 20.70
N PRO A 13 -3.89 5.53 19.89
CA PRO A 13 -4.64 5.06 18.74
C PRO A 13 -5.88 4.25 19.14
N PHE A 14 -6.81 4.12 18.19
CA PHE A 14 -7.95 3.23 18.34
C PHE A 14 -7.52 1.77 18.26
N PRO A 15 -7.89 0.91 19.22
CA PRO A 15 -7.66 -0.53 19.10
C PRO A 15 -8.42 -1.08 17.88
N PRO A 16 -7.83 -1.99 17.08
CA PRO A 16 -8.41 -2.45 15.82
C PRO A 16 -9.58 -3.40 16.04
N HIS A 17 -10.77 -2.86 16.32
CA HIS A 17 -12.03 -3.59 16.50
C HIS A 17 -12.48 -4.34 15.21
N ARG A 18 -11.80 -5.46 14.90
CA ARG A 18 -12.28 -6.49 13.98
C ARG A 18 -13.44 -7.25 14.64
N VAL A 19 -14.66 -6.74 14.44
CA VAL A 19 -15.90 -7.45 14.80
C VAL A 19 -16.05 -8.65 13.87
N ALA A 20 -16.19 -9.85 14.43
CA ALA A 20 -16.49 -11.05 13.65
C ALA A 20 -17.95 -11.00 13.16
N VAL A 21 -18.15 -10.79 11.86
CA VAL A 21 -19.48 -10.81 11.23
C VAL A 21 -19.99 -12.25 11.19
N ARG A 22 -20.73 -12.66 12.24
CA ARG A 22 -21.52 -13.89 12.21
C ARG A 22 -22.67 -13.72 11.23
N PHE A 23 -22.55 -14.31 10.05
CA PHE A 23 -23.69 -14.53 9.16
C PHE A 23 -24.65 -15.55 9.77
N SER A 24 -25.71 -15.07 10.41
CA SER A 24 -26.88 -15.89 10.73
C SER A 24 -27.59 -16.28 9.42
N PRO A 25 -27.88 -17.57 9.16
CA PRO A 25 -28.54 -17.98 7.92
C PRO A 25 -29.98 -17.45 7.87
N LEU A 26 -30.40 -16.90 6.72
CA LEU A 26 -31.78 -16.47 6.52
C LEU A 26 -32.73 -17.69 6.44
N THR A 27 -33.69 -17.75 7.34
CA THR A 27 -34.82 -18.70 7.26
C THR A 27 -35.74 -18.31 6.11
N ILE A 28 -35.70 -19.08 5.01
CA ILE A 28 -36.50 -18.82 3.81
C ILE A 28 -37.98 -19.22 4.06
N LEU A 29 -38.82 -18.23 4.39
CA LEU A 29 -40.27 -18.39 4.37
C LEU A 29 -40.80 -18.33 2.93
N ARG A 30 -41.18 -19.49 2.38
CA ARG A 30 -41.88 -19.60 1.09
C ARG A 30 -43.37 -19.29 1.23
N SER A 31 -43.90 -18.39 0.39
CA SER A 31 -45.30 -18.49 -0.11
C SER A 31 -45.42 -17.88 -1.52
N PRO A 32 -46.38 -18.31 -2.38
CA PRO A 32 -46.38 -17.94 -3.81
C PRO A 32 -47.67 -17.24 -4.33
N ALA A 33 -47.55 -16.18 -5.15
CA ALA A 33 -48.71 -15.55 -5.82
C ALA A 33 -48.44 -14.92 -7.22
N ARG A 34 -48.88 -15.65 -8.26
CA ARG A 34 -49.45 -15.23 -9.58
C ARG A 34 -49.05 -13.90 -10.28
N ARG A 35 -48.34 -14.06 -11.41
CA ARG A 35 -48.51 -13.45 -12.78
C ARG A 35 -49.39 -12.18 -12.97
N ARG A 36 -48.78 -11.12 -13.54
CA ARG A 36 -49.21 -10.20 -14.67
C ARG A 36 -48.29 -8.93 -14.62
N GLY A 37 -48.00 -8.15 -15.66
CA GLY A 37 -48.23 -8.26 -17.10
C GLY A 37 -48.14 -6.88 -17.81
N LEU A 38 -47.26 -6.74 -18.83
CA LEU A 38 -47.07 -5.59 -19.77
C LEU A 38 -46.68 -4.18 -19.26
N ALA A 39 -45.41 -3.81 -19.53
CA ALA A 39 -44.96 -2.74 -20.44
C ALA A 39 -45.64 -1.33 -20.57
N ARG A 40 -44.75 -0.33 -20.62
CA ARG A 40 -44.72 0.93 -21.44
C ARG A 40 -45.39 2.25 -20.97
N LEU A 41 -44.70 3.32 -21.40
CA LEU A 41 -45.13 4.71 -21.66
C LEU A 41 -45.12 5.76 -20.53
N CYS A 42 -45.08 7.03 -20.95
CA CYS A 42 -44.47 8.16 -20.23
C CYS A 42 -45.42 9.36 -20.01
N SER A 43 -44.97 10.25 -19.12
CA SER A 43 -45.10 11.73 -19.17
C SER A 43 -46.25 12.46 -18.46
N SER A 44 -45.87 13.64 -17.91
CA SER A 44 -46.71 14.71 -17.34
C SER A 44 -47.36 14.42 -15.96
N LEU A 45 -47.61 15.36 -15.03
CA LEU A 45 -47.79 16.84 -15.11
C LEU A 45 -47.13 17.64 -13.95
N ARG A 46 -46.59 18.83 -14.30
CA ARG A 46 -46.52 20.14 -13.59
C ARG A 46 -46.44 20.29 -12.06
N PHE A 47 -45.35 20.94 -11.63
CA PHE A 47 -45.29 22.20 -10.83
C PHE A 47 -46.49 22.66 -9.97
N ARG A 48 -46.23 22.93 -8.67
CA ARG A 48 -46.01 24.31 -8.14
C ARG A 48 -45.47 24.35 -6.68
N SER A 49 -44.84 25.46 -6.34
CA SER A 49 -44.39 25.94 -5.01
C SER A 49 -45.24 27.19 -4.61
N PRO A 50 -44.97 28.06 -3.59
CA PRO A 50 -43.83 28.15 -2.64
C PRO A 50 -44.10 28.68 -1.18
N VAL A 51 -43.04 28.74 -0.35
CA VAL A 51 -42.61 29.86 0.56
C VAL A 51 -43.35 30.25 1.88
N TRP A 52 -42.55 30.21 2.98
CA TRP A 52 -42.45 31.09 4.19
C TRP A 52 -43.49 31.10 5.34
N GLY A 53 -42.97 31.27 6.58
CA GLY A 53 -43.69 31.79 7.76
C GLY A 53 -43.17 31.31 9.13
N GLY A 54 -42.61 32.19 9.97
CA GLY A 54 -42.35 31.96 11.42
C GLY A 54 -43.53 32.41 12.31
N PRO A 55 -43.40 32.60 13.66
CA PRO A 55 -42.18 33.06 14.37
C PRO A 55 -41.91 32.56 15.83
N ARG A 56 -40.76 32.98 16.38
CA ARG A 56 -40.43 33.32 17.81
C ARG A 56 -41.08 32.54 18.98
N SER A 57 -40.25 31.95 19.86
CA SER A 57 -39.94 32.49 21.21
C SER A 57 -38.98 31.59 22.05
N ARG A 58 -38.49 32.15 23.18
CA ARG A 58 -37.67 31.60 24.28
C ARG A 58 -38.29 32.14 25.59
N PRO A 59 -37.94 31.70 26.83
CA PRO A 59 -37.15 30.52 27.27
C PRO A 59 -37.86 29.71 28.41
N SER A 60 -37.07 28.87 29.11
CA SER A 60 -37.01 28.69 30.59
C SER A 60 -37.43 27.34 31.24
N ASP A 61 -36.76 27.11 32.38
CA ASP A 61 -37.10 26.34 33.59
C ASP A 61 -37.10 24.79 33.66
N ARG A 62 -36.06 24.34 34.37
CA ARG A 62 -35.95 23.17 35.29
C ARG A 62 -36.97 23.24 36.47
N PRO A 63 -37.01 22.32 37.47
CA PRO A 63 -36.34 21.00 37.66
C PRO A 63 -37.32 19.87 38.14
N ASN A 64 -36.74 18.78 38.67
CA ASN A 64 -37.31 17.76 39.59
C ASN A 64 -38.24 16.71 38.95
N ALA A 65 -37.97 15.39 38.93
CA ALA A 65 -37.45 14.42 39.93
C ALA A 65 -38.55 13.79 40.82
N ILE A 66 -38.42 12.47 41.10
CA ILE A 66 -38.91 11.67 42.26
C ILE A 66 -39.17 10.19 41.87
N ARG A 67 -38.57 9.25 42.63
CA ARG A 67 -38.90 7.81 42.89
C ARG A 67 -39.17 6.87 41.68
N SER A 68 -38.57 5.69 41.54
CA SER A 68 -38.25 4.57 42.45
C SER A 68 -39.44 3.71 42.89
N SER A 69 -39.48 2.45 42.44
CA SER A 69 -40.20 1.35 43.10
C SER A 69 -39.55 0.00 42.79
N THR A 70 -39.23 -0.74 43.86
CA THR A 70 -38.67 -2.10 43.84
C THR A 70 -39.81 -3.13 43.70
N PHE A 71 -39.51 -4.32 43.17
CA PHE A 71 -40.26 -5.55 43.52
C PHE A 71 -39.32 -6.75 43.69
N VAL A 72 -39.76 -7.74 44.47
CA VAL A 72 -38.96 -8.83 45.09
C VAL A 72 -39.75 -10.16 45.01
N VAL A 73 -39.16 -11.29 45.45
CA VAL A 73 -39.66 -12.70 45.56
C VAL A 73 -39.13 -13.57 44.40
N SER A 74 -38.21 -14.55 44.53
CA SER A 74 -37.86 -15.57 45.56
C SER A 74 -38.88 -16.74 45.62
N PHE A 75 -38.59 -18.03 45.90
CA PHE A 75 -37.44 -18.78 46.43
C PHE A 75 -37.36 -20.18 45.76
N HIS A 76 -36.20 -20.84 45.75
CA HIS A 76 -35.96 -22.10 46.52
C HIS A 76 -34.51 -22.63 46.41
N ASN A 77 -34.16 -23.58 47.30
CA ASN A 77 -32.83 -24.19 47.50
C ASN A 77 -32.98 -25.54 48.23
N PRO A 78 -32.13 -26.54 47.96
CA PRO A 78 -31.42 -27.30 49.02
C PRO A 78 -29.92 -27.58 48.66
N THR A 79 -28.89 -27.35 49.51
CA THR A 79 -28.43 -28.09 50.72
C THR A 79 -28.11 -29.59 50.52
N THR A 80 -27.04 -30.26 51.01
CA THR A 80 -25.78 -29.92 51.76
C THR A 80 -24.95 -31.22 51.99
N THR A 81 -23.59 -31.20 51.97
CA THR A 81 -22.60 -32.10 52.67
C THR A 81 -21.17 -31.80 52.18
N THR A 82 -20.10 -31.42 52.93
CA THR A 82 -19.31 -31.99 54.08
C THR A 82 -18.07 -32.84 53.68
N ILE A 83 -16.98 -32.80 54.48
CA ILE A 83 -15.56 -32.97 54.04
C ILE A 83 -14.69 -33.74 55.07
N PRO A 84 -13.84 -34.72 54.67
CA PRO A 84 -12.45 -34.82 55.17
C PRO A 84 -11.38 -35.46 54.21
N PRO A 85 -10.06 -35.16 54.38
CA PRO A 85 -8.89 -35.83 53.72
C PRO A 85 -8.03 -36.64 54.75
N PRO A 86 -6.74 -37.00 54.50
CA PRO A 86 -6.02 -37.64 53.38
C PRO A 86 -5.46 -39.04 53.80
N PRO A 87 -4.40 -39.60 53.15
CA PRO A 87 -3.26 -40.10 53.93
C PRO A 87 -1.85 -39.88 53.31
N LEU A 88 -0.78 -40.20 54.08
CA LEU A 88 0.65 -40.15 53.70
C LEU A 88 1.23 -41.53 53.35
N ASN A 89 2.35 -41.54 52.61
CA ASN A 89 3.61 -42.32 52.79
C ASN A 89 4.30 -42.49 51.40
N SER A 90 5.60 -42.29 51.13
CA SER A 90 6.91 -42.26 51.84
C SER A 90 7.80 -43.46 51.49
N GLU A 91 9.11 -43.21 51.28
CA GLU A 91 10.23 -44.12 50.91
C GLU A 91 10.66 -44.15 49.42
N ALA A 92 11.92 -44.42 49.06
CA ALA A 92 13.22 -44.17 49.73
C ALA A 92 14.40 -44.41 48.76
N GLY A 93 15.47 -43.60 48.86
CA GLY A 93 16.78 -43.84 48.19
C GLY A 93 16.82 -43.58 46.67
N GLY A 94 17.98 -43.35 46.04
CA GLY A 94 19.31 -43.11 46.63
C GLY A 94 20.38 -42.87 45.53
N ALA A 95 21.24 -41.88 45.71
CA ALA A 95 22.41 -41.67 44.83
C ALA A 95 23.59 -42.57 45.27
N PRO A 96 24.52 -42.94 44.36
CA PRO A 96 25.73 -42.12 44.24
C PRO A 96 26.30 -42.01 42.81
N ALA A 97 27.29 -41.11 42.64
CA ALA A 97 27.94 -40.81 41.36
C ALA A 97 29.28 -41.54 41.14
N ARG A 98 29.74 -41.65 39.88
CA ARG A 98 31.12 -41.23 39.47
C ARG A 98 31.46 -41.27 37.96
N ARG A 99 31.79 -40.07 37.44
CA ARG A 99 32.94 -39.71 36.55
C ARG A 99 33.64 -40.82 35.71
N ARG A 100 33.78 -40.61 34.38
CA ARG A 100 35.03 -40.11 33.71
C ARG A 100 35.02 -40.04 32.15
N LYS A 101 35.49 -38.88 31.64
CA LYS A 101 36.38 -38.60 30.47
C LYS A 101 36.08 -39.10 29.03
N ILE A 102 35.81 -38.12 28.14
CA ILE A 102 36.61 -37.65 26.96
C ILE A 102 37.51 -38.70 26.22
N PRO A 103 37.35 -38.84 24.89
CA PRO A 103 38.37 -38.33 23.94
C PRO A 103 37.83 -37.47 22.77
N ARG A 104 38.71 -36.63 22.19
CA ARG A 104 38.71 -36.17 20.78
C ARG A 104 40.09 -36.56 20.16
N PRO A 105 40.45 -36.19 18.92
CA PRO A 105 40.26 -36.96 17.69
C PRO A 105 41.61 -37.27 16.97
N PRO A 106 41.58 -37.81 15.75
CA PRO A 106 42.70 -37.65 14.81
C PRO A 106 42.31 -37.10 13.42
N ASN A 107 43.12 -36.15 12.94
CA ASN A 107 43.40 -35.84 11.52
C ASN A 107 44.83 -36.38 11.22
N PRO A 108 45.51 -36.20 10.04
CA PRO A 108 45.17 -35.47 8.80
C PRO A 108 45.50 -36.26 7.50
N LEU A 109 45.87 -35.54 6.42
CA LEU A 109 46.46 -35.96 5.12
C LEU A 109 45.47 -36.25 3.96
N LEU A 110 45.74 -35.88 2.69
CA LEU A 110 46.62 -34.84 2.11
C LEU A 110 46.25 -34.61 0.62
N ASN A 111 46.33 -33.36 0.13
CA ASN A 111 46.73 -32.93 -1.23
C ASN A 111 45.89 -31.77 -1.80
N SER A 112 46.60 -30.74 -2.29
CA SER A 112 46.15 -29.73 -3.25
C SER A 112 47.19 -29.63 -4.39
N PRO A 113 46.88 -28.96 -5.50
CA PRO A 113 47.59 -27.71 -5.84
C PRO A 113 46.62 -26.53 -6.08
N MET A 114 46.89 -25.29 -5.65
CA MET A 114 47.70 -24.23 -6.32
C MET A 114 47.09 -23.74 -7.67
N ARG A 115 46.96 -22.45 -8.02
CA ARG A 115 47.51 -21.10 -7.59
C ARG A 115 46.46 -19.99 -7.93
N LEU A 116 46.55 -18.67 -7.67
CA LEU A 116 47.55 -17.73 -7.11
C LEU A 116 46.82 -16.47 -6.51
N LEU A 117 47.56 -15.37 -6.27
CA LEU A 117 47.15 -13.96 -6.00
C LEU A 117 48.08 -13.03 -6.85
N PRO A 118 48.20 -11.67 -6.73
CA PRO A 118 47.73 -10.67 -5.75
C PRO A 118 46.73 -9.64 -6.33
N LEU A 119 46.08 -8.69 -5.64
CA LEU A 119 46.22 -8.01 -4.32
C LEU A 119 47.07 -6.71 -4.29
N LEU A 120 46.35 -5.57 -4.28
CA LEU A 120 46.74 -4.19 -3.94
C LEU A 120 45.40 -3.41 -3.76
N LEU A 121 45.26 -2.30 -3.03
CA LEU A 121 46.15 -1.53 -2.13
C LEU A 121 45.23 -0.88 -1.06
N LEU A 122 45.60 -0.87 0.23
CA LEU A 122 44.78 -0.27 1.30
C LEU A 122 45.66 0.36 2.39
N LEU A 123 45.75 1.69 2.43
CA LEU A 123 46.36 2.49 3.53
C LEU A 123 46.09 3.99 3.33
N LEU A 124 46.07 4.76 4.44
CA LEU A 124 45.80 6.20 4.54
C LEU A 124 44.34 6.61 4.23
N ALA A 125 43.74 7.64 4.86
CA ALA A 125 44.23 8.57 5.88
C ALA A 125 43.14 8.82 6.96
N GLY A 126 43.47 9.57 8.02
CA GLY A 126 42.52 10.02 9.03
C GLY A 126 42.82 11.43 9.56
N ALA A 127 41.78 12.08 10.06
CA ALA A 127 41.76 13.33 10.84
C ALA A 127 42.32 14.63 10.19
N ALA A 128 41.39 15.52 9.80
CA ALA A 128 41.47 16.97 10.06
C ALA A 128 40.08 17.62 9.86
N ALA A 129 39.78 18.71 10.58
CA ALA A 129 38.58 19.51 10.35
C ALA A 129 38.76 20.95 10.85
N ARG A 130 38.61 21.97 9.97
CA ARG A 130 38.21 23.36 10.31
C ARG A 130 38.06 24.28 9.09
N ALA A 131 37.17 25.27 9.24
CA ALA A 131 37.15 26.61 8.64
C ALA A 131 37.08 26.79 7.10
N SER A 132 35.90 27.25 6.67
CA SER A 132 35.62 28.34 5.73
C SER A 132 36.79 29.10 5.05
N ASP A 133 36.73 29.28 3.72
CA ASP A 133 36.28 30.52 3.06
C ASP A 133 36.23 30.38 1.51
N ASP A 134 35.41 31.20 0.85
CA ASP A 134 35.25 31.37 -0.62
C ASP A 134 36.08 32.59 -1.11
N PRO A 135 36.21 32.95 -2.43
CA PRO A 135 35.59 32.40 -3.65
C PRO A 135 36.53 32.26 -4.91
N PHE A 136 35.94 32.01 -6.08
CA PHE A 136 36.42 32.34 -7.47
C PHE A 136 37.57 31.53 -8.12
N LEU A 137 37.27 30.67 -9.12
CA LEU A 137 37.28 31.02 -10.57
C LEU A 137 37.01 29.86 -11.57
N SER A 138 36.24 30.17 -12.62
CA SER A 138 36.35 29.69 -14.03
C SER A 138 36.45 28.18 -14.38
N GLY A 139 35.32 27.61 -14.81
CA GLY A 139 35.12 27.29 -16.24
C GLY A 139 35.45 25.87 -16.77
N GLY A 140 34.46 25.22 -17.41
CA GLY A 140 34.67 23.97 -18.16
C GLY A 140 33.36 23.26 -18.55
N ASN A 141 32.78 23.57 -19.72
CA ASN A 141 31.54 22.94 -20.19
C ASN A 141 31.76 21.51 -20.69
N PHE A 142 31.03 20.54 -20.14
CA PHE A 142 30.63 19.32 -20.87
C PHE A 142 29.16 19.02 -20.59
N SER A 143 28.33 19.01 -21.64
CA SER A 143 26.89 18.80 -21.52
C SER A 143 26.56 17.31 -21.59
N LEU A 144 26.16 16.74 -20.46
CA LEU A 144 25.54 15.42 -20.35
C LEU A 144 24.26 15.58 -19.53
N CYS A 145 23.13 15.17 -20.08
CA CYS A 145 21.80 15.33 -19.46
C CYS A 145 21.63 14.39 -18.26
N LEU A 146 22.17 14.78 -17.11
CA LEU A 146 21.92 14.14 -15.83
C LEU A 146 20.54 14.54 -15.28
N PHE A 147 19.82 13.55 -14.75
CA PHE A 147 18.68 13.78 -13.87
C PHE A 147 19.11 14.63 -12.66
N PRO A 148 18.24 15.48 -12.09
CA PRO A 148 18.61 16.38 -11.01
C PRO A 148 19.03 15.60 -9.75
N ALA A 149 20.33 15.51 -9.52
CA ALA A 149 20.95 14.79 -8.42
C ALA A 149 20.83 15.55 -7.08
N ALA A 150 19.61 15.79 -6.63
CA ALA A 150 19.29 16.45 -5.36
C ALA A 150 19.48 15.54 -4.12
N PHE A 151 20.52 14.69 -4.13
CA PHE A 151 20.84 13.72 -3.08
C PHE A 151 22.37 13.67 -2.84
N ALA A 152 22.95 14.82 -2.46
CA ALA A 152 24.37 14.95 -2.13
C ALA A 152 24.63 15.97 -0.99
N ALA A 153 23.86 15.87 0.09
CA ALA A 153 24.15 16.53 1.37
C ALA A 153 23.97 15.51 2.50
N ALA A 154 24.70 15.65 3.61
CA ALA A 154 24.67 14.71 4.73
C ALA A 154 23.31 14.78 5.47
N ALA A 155 22.34 14.01 4.98
CA ALA A 155 20.95 14.10 5.37
C ALA A 155 20.67 13.30 6.65
N ASN A 156 20.19 14.00 7.68
CA ASN A 156 19.43 13.36 8.74
C ASN A 156 18.09 12.91 8.11
N HIS A 157 17.80 11.60 8.07
CA HIS A 157 16.65 11.02 7.35
C HIS A 157 15.32 11.22 8.12
N SER A 158 15.02 12.46 8.45
CA SER A 158 13.82 12.90 9.16
C SER A 158 12.96 13.80 8.29
N TYR A 159 11.66 13.54 8.22
CA TYR A 159 10.71 14.25 7.39
C TYR A 159 9.51 14.69 8.23
N ASN A 160 9.17 15.99 8.22
CA ASN A 160 7.90 16.48 8.77
C ASN A 160 7.07 16.97 7.58
N ILE A 161 5.96 16.30 7.28
CA ILE A 161 5.18 16.48 6.06
C ILE A 161 3.79 17.03 6.42
N ASP A 162 3.45 18.18 5.85
CA ASP A 162 2.15 18.85 5.93
C ASP A 162 1.24 18.35 4.81
N CYS A 163 0.17 17.65 5.18
CA CYS A 163 -0.62 16.87 4.22
C CYS A 163 -1.73 17.74 3.59
N GLY A 164 -1.69 17.89 2.27
CA GLY A 164 -2.48 18.90 1.56
C GLY A 164 -1.91 20.32 1.66
N GLY A 165 -0.79 20.53 2.36
CA GLY A 165 -0.06 21.78 2.40
C GLY A 165 0.57 22.13 1.05
N ALA A 166 0.44 23.38 0.61
CA ALA A 166 0.92 23.83 -0.70
C ALA A 166 2.38 24.34 -0.68
N THR A 167 2.92 24.70 0.49
CA THR A 167 4.23 25.36 0.64
C THR A 167 4.93 24.95 1.92
N ASN A 168 6.24 24.72 1.85
CA ASN A 168 7.08 24.48 3.03
C ASN A 168 7.05 25.68 3.99
N PHE A 169 7.06 25.42 5.30
CA PHE A 169 7.08 26.45 6.35
C PHE A 169 7.91 26.02 7.55
N THR A 170 8.11 26.91 8.53
CA THR A 170 8.71 26.58 9.83
C THR A 170 7.70 26.84 10.94
N SER A 171 7.46 25.87 11.83
CA SER A 171 6.50 25.99 12.91
C SER A 171 6.97 26.94 14.02
N THR A 172 6.05 27.32 14.91
CA THR A 172 6.32 28.16 16.11
C THR A 172 7.41 27.59 17.03
N PHE A 173 7.71 26.29 16.92
CA PHE A 173 8.77 25.59 17.66
C PHE A 173 10.09 25.44 16.88
N GLY A 174 10.22 26.10 15.72
CA GLY A 174 11.44 26.07 14.90
C GLY A 174 11.63 24.81 14.06
N ARG A 175 10.61 23.94 13.96
CA ARG A 175 10.67 22.73 13.10
C ARG A 175 10.29 23.07 11.66
N PRO A 176 11.10 22.72 10.65
CA PRO A 176 10.70 22.86 9.25
C PRO A 176 9.67 21.77 8.88
N TRP A 177 8.74 22.14 8.00
CA TRP A 177 7.68 21.31 7.44
C TRP A 177 7.70 21.38 5.92
N LEU A 178 7.43 20.24 5.27
CA LEU A 178 7.45 20.07 3.82
C LEU A 178 6.04 19.88 3.27
N ALA A 179 5.74 20.50 2.14
CA ALA A 179 4.53 20.22 1.35
C ALA A 179 4.54 18.77 0.82
N ASP A 180 3.39 18.09 0.82
CA ASP A 180 3.32 16.66 0.52
C ASP A 180 3.32 16.27 -0.96
N THR A 181 3.37 17.25 -1.86
CA THR A 181 3.31 17.13 -3.33
C THR A 181 4.24 16.06 -3.93
N PHE A 182 5.37 15.77 -3.30
CA PHE A 182 6.37 14.80 -3.78
C PHE A 182 6.33 13.44 -3.08
N PHE A 183 5.48 13.26 -2.06
CA PHE A 183 5.38 12.04 -1.28
C PHE A 183 4.07 11.27 -1.54
N SER A 184 2.94 11.97 -1.74
CA SER A 184 1.62 11.36 -1.86
C SER A 184 1.29 10.92 -3.30
N ALA A 185 0.92 9.65 -3.50
CA ALA A 185 0.44 9.12 -4.77
C ALA A 185 -1.05 9.49 -5.04
N GLY A 186 -1.34 10.78 -5.19
CA GLY A 186 -2.68 11.31 -5.47
C GLY A 186 -3.43 11.82 -4.24
N GLY A 187 -4.75 11.62 -4.19
CA GLY A 187 -5.63 12.27 -3.20
C GLY A 187 -5.89 13.75 -3.50
N ALA A 188 -6.70 14.40 -2.66
CA ALA A 188 -7.07 15.80 -2.75
C ALA A 188 -6.73 16.54 -1.44
N ALA A 189 -6.30 17.79 -1.56
CA ALA A 189 -6.11 18.68 -0.42
C ALA A 189 -7.45 19.24 0.08
N GLY A 190 -7.55 19.46 1.38
CA GLY A 190 -8.67 20.09 2.07
C GLY A 190 -8.19 20.86 3.30
N MET A 191 -9.13 21.49 3.99
CA MET A 191 -8.92 22.14 5.28
C MET A 191 -10.03 21.73 6.25
N VAL A 192 -9.73 21.77 7.54
CA VAL A 192 -10.75 21.68 8.61
C VAL A 192 -11.68 22.90 8.57
N ALA A 193 -12.94 22.75 8.99
CA ALA A 193 -13.94 23.81 8.96
C ALA A 193 -13.70 24.89 10.06
N GLU A 194 -13.15 24.51 11.21
CA GLU A 194 -12.88 25.37 12.36
C GLU A 194 -11.36 25.49 12.65
N PRO A 195 -10.53 25.99 11.70
CA PRO A 195 -9.06 25.97 11.80
C PRO A 195 -8.48 26.77 12.98
N HIS A 196 -9.29 27.63 13.59
CA HIS A 196 -8.94 28.38 14.79
C HIS A 196 -8.77 27.48 16.03
N ARG A 197 -9.34 26.26 16.06
CA ARG A 197 -9.11 25.27 17.14
C ARG A 197 -7.72 24.65 17.10
N PHE A 198 -7.05 24.71 15.97
CA PHE A 198 -5.82 23.99 15.70
C PHE A 198 -4.65 24.98 15.75
N PRO A 199 -3.83 24.98 16.83
CA PRO A 199 -2.81 26.00 17.02
C PRO A 199 -1.65 25.89 16.02
N GLN A 200 -1.32 24.67 15.55
CA GLN A 200 -0.24 24.48 14.58
C GLN A 200 -0.74 24.58 13.13
N PRO A 201 0.09 25.00 12.16
CA PRO A 201 -0.34 25.06 10.76
C PRO A 201 -0.67 23.68 10.17
N GLN A 202 0.17 22.66 10.41
CA GLN A 202 0.02 21.28 9.91
C GLN A 202 -1.15 20.48 10.53
N GLU A 203 -2.00 21.15 11.32
CA GLU A 203 -3.21 20.59 11.92
C GLU A 203 -4.48 21.16 11.25
N ARG A 204 -4.34 22.17 10.37
CA ARG A 204 -5.45 22.87 9.71
C ARG A 204 -5.70 22.35 8.29
N THR A 205 -4.62 21.96 7.62
CA THR A 205 -4.55 21.29 6.33
C THR A 205 -4.79 19.80 6.49
N LEU A 206 -5.40 19.17 5.48
CA LEU A 206 -5.48 17.70 5.39
C LEU A 206 -5.43 17.24 3.93
N ARG A 207 -4.90 16.04 3.71
CA ARG A 207 -5.13 15.28 2.48
C ARG A 207 -6.19 14.21 2.73
N PHE A 208 -7.12 14.08 1.78
CA PHE A 208 -8.11 13.02 1.78
C PHE A 208 -8.04 12.19 0.49
N PHE A 209 -8.46 10.93 0.59
CA PHE A 209 -8.34 9.95 -0.50
C PHE A 209 -9.72 9.42 -0.92
N PRO A 210 -10.39 10.04 -1.93
CA PRO A 210 -11.65 9.53 -2.44
C PRO A 210 -11.47 8.14 -3.09
N PRO A 211 -12.24 7.11 -2.69
CA PRO A 211 -12.14 5.78 -3.30
C PRO A 211 -12.47 5.78 -4.81
N SER A 212 -13.18 6.80 -5.30
CA SER A 212 -13.50 7.00 -6.71
C SER A 212 -12.32 7.43 -7.59
N SER A 213 -11.27 8.06 -7.02
CA SER A 213 -10.15 8.59 -7.82
C SER A 213 -8.93 7.65 -7.85
N ALA A 214 -8.60 7.00 -6.73
CA ALA A 214 -7.42 6.13 -6.60
C ALA A 214 -7.75 4.65 -6.28
N GLY A 215 -9.02 4.31 -6.09
CA GLY A 215 -9.42 3.03 -5.50
C GLY A 215 -9.24 3.01 -3.99
N LYS A 216 -9.30 1.81 -3.40
CA LYS A 216 -9.30 1.62 -1.93
C LYS A 216 -7.95 1.75 -1.24
N LYS A 217 -6.83 1.92 -1.96
CA LYS A 217 -5.46 2.08 -1.41
C LYS A 217 -4.88 3.40 -1.88
N SER A 218 -4.26 4.17 -1.00
CA SER A 218 -3.49 5.36 -1.35
C SER A 218 -2.31 5.49 -0.41
N CYS A 219 -1.12 5.84 -0.92
CA CYS A 219 0.13 5.75 -0.16
C CYS A 219 0.98 7.02 -0.23
N TYR A 220 1.74 7.24 0.83
CA TYR A 220 2.91 8.10 0.85
C TYR A 220 4.15 7.22 0.72
N SER A 221 4.98 7.46 -0.30
CA SER A 221 6.24 6.74 -0.49
C SER A 221 7.39 7.58 0.07
N LEU A 222 8.00 7.10 1.16
CA LEU A 222 9.00 7.85 1.92
C LEU A 222 10.42 7.31 1.62
N PRO A 223 11.39 8.14 1.21
CA PRO A 223 12.76 7.71 0.90
C PRO A 223 13.57 7.45 2.18
N LEU A 224 13.33 6.30 2.80
CA LEU A 224 13.92 5.85 4.06
C LEU A 224 14.86 4.67 3.81
N PRO A 225 16.20 4.83 3.99
CA PRO A 225 17.13 3.70 3.88
C PRO A 225 16.88 2.65 4.98
N PRO A 226 17.42 1.42 4.85
CA PRO A 226 17.21 0.36 5.83
C PRO A 226 17.58 0.77 7.27
N GLY A 227 16.70 0.48 8.23
CA GLY A 227 16.84 0.89 9.62
C GLY A 227 15.52 0.95 10.37
N ARG A 228 15.52 1.43 11.62
CA ARG A 228 14.30 1.65 12.42
C ARG A 228 13.90 3.13 12.41
N TYR A 229 12.60 3.38 12.33
CA TYR A 229 12.03 4.72 12.23
C TYR A 229 10.85 4.88 13.18
N TYR A 230 10.80 6.05 13.83
CA TYR A 230 9.62 6.58 14.48
C TYR A 230 8.72 7.19 13.41
N LEU A 231 7.45 6.78 13.37
CA LEU A 231 6.39 7.38 12.57
C LEU A 231 5.36 7.97 13.53
N ARG A 232 4.98 9.23 13.32
CA ARG A 232 3.87 9.87 14.00
C ARG A 232 2.93 10.48 12.98
N LEU A 233 1.66 10.12 13.07
CA LEU A 233 0.60 10.57 12.19
C LEU A 233 -0.35 11.50 12.96
N PHE A 234 -0.84 12.56 12.33
CA PHE A 234 -2.01 13.31 12.79
C PHE A 234 -3.19 13.08 11.85
N SER A 235 -4.32 12.65 12.41
CA SER A 235 -5.57 12.43 11.69
C SER A 235 -6.67 13.30 12.32
N VAL A 236 -7.24 14.21 11.53
CA VAL A 236 -8.32 15.11 11.94
C VAL A 236 -9.48 14.99 10.96
N TYR A 237 -10.70 15.08 11.48
CA TYR A 237 -11.91 15.18 10.68
C TYR A 237 -12.77 16.33 11.19
N ASP A 238 -13.15 17.24 10.30
CA ASP A 238 -14.00 18.38 10.62
C ASP A 238 -14.90 18.75 9.43
N ASN A 239 -15.83 17.83 9.11
CA ASN A 239 -16.92 18.01 8.13
C ASN A 239 -16.50 18.50 6.72
N TYR A 240 -15.24 18.28 6.33
CA TYR A 240 -14.66 18.82 5.08
C TYR A 240 -15.37 18.32 3.80
N ASP A 241 -16.05 17.17 3.87
CA ASP A 241 -16.83 16.55 2.79
C ASP A 241 -18.36 16.69 2.99
N SER A 242 -18.80 17.60 3.87
CA SER A 242 -20.22 17.85 4.22
C SER A 242 -20.97 16.65 4.83
N LYS A 243 -20.27 15.63 5.37
CA LYS A 243 -20.90 14.47 6.02
C LYS A 243 -21.05 14.67 7.53
N THR A 244 -22.17 14.21 8.07
CA THR A 244 -22.48 14.23 9.50
C THR A 244 -21.73 13.17 10.34
N ARG A 245 -20.70 12.52 9.79
CA ARG A 245 -19.89 11.49 10.48
C ARG A 245 -18.43 11.52 10.00
N SER A 246 -17.52 11.17 10.91
CA SER A 246 -16.12 10.83 10.60
C SER A 246 -16.00 9.66 9.60
N PRO A 247 -14.94 9.58 8.78
CA PRO A 247 -14.69 8.45 7.89
C PRO A 247 -14.19 7.21 8.66
N SER A 248 -14.50 6.03 8.12
CA SER A 248 -13.87 4.76 8.50
C SER A 248 -12.73 4.43 7.54
N PHE A 249 -11.53 4.16 8.05
CA PHE A 249 -10.38 3.76 7.25
C PHE A 249 -9.34 2.98 8.06
N ASP A 250 -8.45 2.29 7.35
CA ASP A 250 -7.34 1.52 7.92
C ASP A 250 -5.98 2.06 7.44
N VAL A 251 -4.93 1.90 8.24
CA VAL A 251 -3.58 2.41 7.93
C VAL A 251 -2.52 1.31 8.09
N SER A 252 -1.63 1.17 7.11
CA SER A 252 -0.47 0.29 7.17
C SER A 252 0.85 1.07 7.14
N ALA A 253 1.80 0.69 7.99
CA ALA A 253 3.22 1.06 7.90
C ALA A 253 4.04 -0.24 7.80
N ALA A 254 5.19 -0.20 7.13
CA ALA A 254 5.97 -1.41 6.80
C ALA A 254 5.08 -2.54 6.25
N ALA A 255 4.21 -2.19 5.29
CA ALA A 255 3.32 -3.14 4.62
C ALA A 255 2.32 -3.93 5.52
N THR A 256 2.14 -3.52 6.78
CA THR A 256 1.40 -4.24 7.83
C THR A 256 0.32 -3.35 8.44
N LEU A 257 -0.88 -3.87 8.72
CA LEU A 257 -1.94 -3.08 9.36
C LEU A 257 -1.57 -2.69 10.80
N VAL A 258 -1.55 -1.39 11.09
CA VAL A 258 -1.10 -0.83 12.38
C VAL A 258 -2.16 0.00 13.10
N LEU A 259 -3.05 0.68 12.36
CA LEU A 259 -4.09 1.56 12.91
C LEU A 259 -5.43 1.35 12.19
N SER A 260 -6.53 1.57 12.90
CA SER A 260 -7.89 1.29 12.41
C SER A 260 -8.89 2.34 12.92
N PHE A 261 -9.25 3.29 12.06
CA PHE A 261 -10.23 4.33 12.34
C PHE A 261 -11.63 3.83 12.00
N ARG A 262 -12.57 3.89 12.95
CA ARG A 262 -13.95 3.38 12.79
C ARG A 262 -14.95 4.48 13.13
N SER A 263 -15.90 4.72 12.24
CA SER A 263 -16.97 5.69 12.49
C SER A 263 -18.04 5.15 13.45
N PRO A 264 -18.57 5.96 14.38
CA PRO A 264 -18.12 7.32 14.72
C PRO A 264 -16.85 7.31 15.57
N TRP A 265 -15.95 8.26 15.33
CA TRP A 265 -14.78 8.45 16.20
C TRP A 265 -15.23 8.93 17.60
N PRO A 266 -14.56 8.51 18.69
CA PRO A 266 -14.77 9.08 20.03
C PRO A 266 -14.65 10.61 20.06
N GLU A 267 -15.48 11.25 20.89
CA GLU A 267 -15.69 12.72 20.86
C GLU A 267 -14.40 13.56 20.84
N PRO A 268 -13.36 13.31 21.66
CA PRO A 268 -12.19 14.18 21.67
C PRO A 268 -11.39 14.08 20.36
N ALA A 269 -11.29 12.91 19.75
CA ALA A 269 -10.64 12.74 18.45
C ALA A 269 -11.48 13.29 17.30
N ALA A 270 -12.81 13.18 17.38
CA ALA A 270 -13.73 13.81 16.44
C ALA A 270 -13.71 15.35 16.50
N ARG A 271 -13.17 15.94 17.58
CA ARG A 271 -13.19 17.38 17.86
C ARG A 271 -11.83 18.07 17.78
N TYR A 272 -10.76 17.36 18.14
CA TYR A 272 -9.38 17.87 18.23
C TYR A 272 -8.38 17.04 17.39
N GLY A 273 -8.85 16.01 16.68
CA GLY A 273 -8.01 15.05 15.98
C GLY A 273 -7.34 14.04 16.92
N ALA A 274 -6.71 13.04 16.31
CA ALA A 274 -5.90 12.04 16.99
C ALA A 274 -4.48 12.02 16.41
N TYR A 275 -3.48 12.03 17.30
CA TYR A 275 -2.13 11.62 16.99
C TYR A 275 -1.99 10.10 17.20
N SER A 276 -1.11 9.47 16.43
CA SER A 276 -0.78 8.05 16.60
C SER A 276 0.69 7.82 16.27
N ASP A 277 1.43 7.28 17.23
CA ASP A 277 2.85 6.97 17.07
C ASP A 277 3.08 5.46 16.87
N LEU A 278 4.10 5.11 16.11
CA LEU A 278 4.64 3.75 16.04
C LEU A 278 6.14 3.76 15.70
N ILE A 279 6.83 2.67 16.02
CA ILE A 279 8.21 2.41 15.60
C ILE A 279 8.20 1.21 14.66
N PHE A 280 8.70 1.39 13.44
CA PHE A 280 8.70 0.36 12.40
C PHE A 280 10.10 0.16 11.79
N PRO A 281 10.42 -1.05 11.29
CA PRO A 281 11.60 -1.28 10.47
C PRO A 281 11.33 -0.92 8.99
N SER A 282 12.18 -0.11 8.38
CA SER A 282 12.33 -0.03 6.93
C SER A 282 13.34 -1.08 6.50
N ALA A 283 12.96 -2.00 5.61
CA ALA A 283 13.77 -3.16 5.24
C ALA A 283 13.90 -3.30 3.71
N THR A 284 15.11 -3.65 3.25
CA THR A 284 15.48 -4.04 1.86
C THR A 284 15.32 -3.02 0.73
N SER A 285 14.39 -2.05 0.80
CA SER A 285 14.20 -1.01 -0.22
C SER A 285 14.67 0.37 0.26
N PRO A 286 15.10 1.28 -0.65
CA PRO A 286 15.44 2.67 -0.30
C PRO A 286 14.20 3.55 -0.05
N THR A 287 13.00 2.99 -0.21
CA THR A 287 11.70 3.60 0.05
C THR A 287 10.87 2.68 0.93
N SER A 288 10.07 3.27 1.82
CA SER A 288 9.04 2.60 2.60
C SER A 288 7.70 3.33 2.45
N ASP A 289 6.63 2.58 2.27
CA ASP A 289 5.30 3.14 2.06
C ASP A 289 4.49 3.20 3.38
N VAL A 290 3.78 4.31 3.57
CA VAL A 290 2.70 4.45 4.55
C VAL A 290 1.39 4.56 3.76
N CYS A 291 0.51 3.57 3.90
CA CYS A 291 -0.70 3.46 3.07
C CYS A 291 -1.98 3.57 3.90
N PHE A 292 -2.96 4.27 3.34
CA PHE A 292 -4.28 4.51 3.89
C PHE A 292 -5.32 3.78 3.03
N TYR A 293 -6.34 3.21 3.67
CA TYR A 293 -7.28 2.31 3.02
C TYR A 293 -8.74 2.64 3.30
N SER A 294 -9.50 2.91 2.24
CA SER A 294 -10.92 3.24 2.30
C SER A 294 -11.77 2.06 2.73
N LEU A 295 -12.66 2.27 3.73
CA LEU A 295 -13.67 1.28 4.08
C LEU A 295 -15.04 1.71 3.54
N ALA A 296 -15.70 0.77 2.84
CA ALA A 296 -16.89 1.04 2.03
C ALA A 296 -16.71 2.22 1.06
N THR A 297 -17.30 3.38 1.37
CA THR A 297 -17.24 4.62 0.56
C THR A 297 -16.63 5.81 1.31
N ASP A 298 -16.08 5.57 2.51
CA ASP A 298 -15.42 6.61 3.30
C ASP A 298 -14.00 6.89 2.77
N ALA A 299 -13.61 8.17 2.77
CA ALA A 299 -12.30 8.61 2.32
C ALA A 299 -11.34 8.70 3.51
N PRO A 300 -10.18 8.00 3.48
CA PRO A 300 -9.15 8.17 4.48
C PRO A 300 -8.62 9.61 4.53
N VAL A 301 -8.22 10.07 5.72
CA VAL A 301 -7.66 11.41 5.94
C VAL A 301 -6.37 11.38 6.75
N VAL A 302 -5.46 12.29 6.43
CA VAL A 302 -4.24 12.57 7.20
C VAL A 302 -3.90 14.05 7.08
N ALA A 303 -3.45 14.67 8.17
CA ALA A 303 -3.09 16.09 8.24
C ALA A 303 -1.58 16.31 8.38
N SER A 304 -0.88 15.44 9.12
CA SER A 304 0.58 15.46 9.10
C SER A 304 1.22 14.09 9.30
N ILE A 305 2.45 13.96 8.80
CA ILE A 305 3.31 12.78 8.94
C ILE A 305 4.70 13.25 9.40
N GLU A 306 5.08 12.94 10.64
CA GLU A 306 6.45 13.08 11.13
C GLU A 306 7.17 11.72 11.07
N VAL A 307 8.40 11.70 10.56
CA VAL A 307 9.31 10.55 10.58
C VAL A 307 10.67 10.98 11.11
N ALA A 308 11.24 10.17 12.01
CA ALA A 308 12.59 10.33 12.53
C ALA A 308 13.33 8.98 12.61
N PRO A 309 14.65 8.92 12.34
CA PRO A 309 15.42 7.71 12.53
C PRO A 309 15.56 7.36 14.02
N VAL A 310 15.45 6.07 14.34
CA VAL A 310 15.58 5.52 15.70
C VAL A 310 16.80 4.61 15.75
N HIS A 311 17.54 4.67 16.86
CA HIS A 311 18.72 3.81 17.05
C HIS A 311 18.31 2.32 16.98
N PRO A 312 19.00 1.44 16.21
CA PRO A 312 18.54 0.08 15.96
C PRO A 312 18.24 -0.76 17.22
N LEU A 313 19.04 -0.60 18.27
CA LEU A 313 18.85 -1.28 19.57
C LEU A 313 17.89 -0.56 20.55
N ALA A 314 17.20 0.50 20.14
CA ALA A 314 16.16 1.13 20.95
C ALA A 314 14.92 0.23 21.06
N TYR A 315 14.16 0.38 22.16
CA TYR A 315 12.93 -0.38 22.43
C TYR A 315 13.10 -1.89 22.23
N ASP A 316 14.13 -2.41 22.91
CA ASP A 316 14.67 -3.77 22.79
C ASP A 316 14.71 -4.30 21.35
N GLY A 317 15.43 -3.58 20.49
CA GLY A 317 15.63 -3.97 19.08
C GLY A 317 16.38 -5.28 18.88
N ALA A 318 17.00 -5.85 19.92
CA ALA A 318 17.59 -7.19 19.84
C ALA A 318 16.51 -8.28 19.87
N THR A 319 15.50 -8.14 20.72
CA THR A 319 14.36 -9.08 20.79
C THR A 319 13.29 -8.77 19.74
N THR A 320 13.02 -7.49 19.47
CA THR A 320 11.94 -7.07 18.56
C THR A 320 12.35 -6.99 17.08
N GLY A 321 13.65 -6.98 16.77
CA GLY A 321 14.23 -7.24 15.45
C GLY A 321 13.70 -6.40 14.28
N GLU A 322 13.68 -7.01 13.10
CA GLU A 322 13.10 -6.44 11.87
C GLU A 322 11.68 -6.98 11.57
N GLU A 323 11.09 -7.79 12.46
CA GLU A 323 9.81 -8.49 12.23
C GLU A 323 8.62 -7.91 13.01
N ILE A 324 8.82 -6.89 13.86
CA ILE A 324 7.76 -6.31 14.71
C ILE A 324 7.67 -4.80 14.53
N VAL A 325 6.44 -4.29 14.40
CA VAL A 325 6.08 -2.88 14.57
C VAL A 325 5.59 -2.66 16.00
N LEU A 326 6.11 -1.64 16.65
CA LEU A 326 5.70 -1.23 17.99
C LEU A 326 4.73 -0.06 17.90
N VAL A 327 3.44 -0.31 18.08
CA VAL A 327 2.40 0.75 18.05
C VAL A 327 2.22 1.31 19.46
N ASN A 328 2.35 2.62 19.65
CA ASN A 328 2.19 3.26 20.96
C ASN A 328 0.72 3.18 21.40
N TYR A 329 0.43 2.57 22.56
CA TYR A 329 -0.90 2.50 23.20
C TYR A 329 -0.99 3.36 24.48
N GLY A 330 0.05 4.16 24.76
CA GLY A 330 0.12 5.08 25.89
C GLY A 330 1.57 5.47 26.14
N ARG A 331 1.89 6.77 26.05
CA ARG A 331 3.17 7.35 26.48
C ARG A 331 2.90 8.52 27.41
N ILE A 332 3.07 8.30 28.71
CA ILE A 332 2.68 9.27 29.75
C ILE A 332 3.85 9.68 30.63
N THR A 333 3.89 10.97 30.98
CA THR A 333 4.78 11.53 32.00
C THR A 333 4.01 11.75 33.29
N CYS A 334 4.55 11.23 34.39
CA CYS A 334 3.88 11.27 35.69
C CYS A 334 4.20 12.57 36.42
N GLY A 335 3.15 13.30 36.81
CA GLY A 335 3.29 14.51 37.62
C GLY A 335 3.80 15.73 36.84
N ASN A 336 3.72 15.70 35.51
CA ASN A 336 4.08 16.79 34.61
C ASN A 336 2.88 17.19 33.74
N SER A 337 2.98 18.33 33.06
CA SER A 337 2.12 18.62 31.91
C SER A 337 2.66 17.97 30.64
N LEU A 338 1.79 17.85 29.63
CA LEU A 338 2.14 17.31 28.31
C LEU A 338 3.33 18.08 27.70
N PHE A 339 4.33 17.36 27.20
CA PHE A 339 5.50 17.96 26.55
C PHE A 339 6.01 17.18 25.33
N GLY A 340 6.71 17.89 24.44
CA GLY A 340 7.35 17.35 23.25
C GLY A 340 7.02 18.12 21.96
N PRO A 341 7.42 17.58 20.79
CA PRO A 341 7.26 18.23 19.50
C PRO A 341 5.83 18.63 19.14
N GLY A 342 5.67 19.89 18.73
CA GLY A 342 4.37 20.50 18.41
C GLY A 342 3.66 21.15 19.60
N PHE A 343 4.17 20.95 20.82
CA PHE A 343 3.56 21.48 22.05
C PHE A 343 4.51 22.36 22.87
N THR A 344 5.78 21.96 22.97
CA THR A 344 6.79 22.65 23.77
C THR A 344 8.13 22.75 23.02
N LYS A 345 9.07 23.51 23.59
CA LYS A 345 10.45 23.64 23.09
C LYS A 345 11.39 22.55 23.65
N ASP A 346 10.86 21.53 24.32
CA ASP A 346 11.66 20.44 24.88
C ASP A 346 12.14 19.51 23.76
N ALA A 347 13.43 19.20 23.72
CA ALA A 347 14.02 18.34 22.71
C ALA A 347 13.97 16.86 23.13
N ASP A 348 13.33 16.03 22.31
CA ASP A 348 13.44 14.57 22.34
C ASP A 348 14.15 14.10 21.06
N ALA A 349 15.20 13.27 21.20
CA ALA A 349 16.02 12.79 20.09
C ALA A 349 15.24 11.93 19.08
N PHE A 350 14.17 11.25 19.52
CA PHE A 350 13.29 10.46 18.65
C PHE A 350 11.97 11.17 18.36
N ALA A 351 11.87 12.47 18.66
CA ALA A 351 10.68 13.29 18.47
C ALA A 351 9.39 12.80 19.17
N ARG A 352 9.51 11.99 20.23
CA ARG A 352 8.37 11.52 21.03
C ARG A 352 7.64 12.65 21.75
N VAL A 353 6.33 12.49 21.92
CA VAL A 353 5.49 13.33 22.79
C VAL A 353 5.05 12.50 24.00
N TRP A 354 5.01 13.15 25.16
CA TRP A 354 4.61 12.57 26.44
C TRP A 354 3.32 13.26 26.94
N GLN A 355 2.23 12.51 27.05
CA GLN A 355 0.94 13.00 27.58
C GLN A 355 1.00 13.13 29.11
N ALA A 356 0.22 14.03 29.70
CA ALA A 356 0.04 14.05 31.15
C ALA A 356 -0.68 12.78 31.62
N ASP A 357 -0.27 12.21 32.75
CA ASP A 357 -0.75 10.90 33.22
C ASP A 357 -2.18 10.89 33.80
N VAL A 358 -2.79 12.07 33.96
CA VAL A 358 -4.09 12.27 34.65
C VAL A 358 -5.23 11.43 34.06
N ASP A 359 -5.30 11.29 32.73
CA ASP A 359 -6.40 10.58 32.04
C ASP A 359 -6.36 9.05 32.24
N PHE A 360 -5.26 8.51 32.78
CA PHE A 360 -5.00 7.07 32.91
C PHE A 360 -4.97 6.59 34.36
N ARG A 361 -5.03 7.50 35.34
CA ARG A 361 -5.05 7.15 36.77
C ARG A 361 -6.37 6.47 37.15
N ASN A 362 -6.31 5.52 38.08
CA ASN A 362 -7.53 5.10 38.79
C ASN A 362 -8.02 6.28 39.66
N ASN A 363 -9.18 6.86 39.32
CA ASN A 363 -9.76 8.04 39.97
C ASN A 363 -10.23 7.80 41.41
N ASP A 364 -10.37 6.54 41.85
CA ASP A 364 -10.73 6.20 43.23
C ASP A 364 -9.54 6.35 44.21
N LEU A 365 -8.32 6.57 43.68
CA LEU A 365 -7.08 6.71 44.46
C LEU A 365 -6.59 8.17 44.50
N SER A 366 -5.83 8.51 45.53
CA SER A 366 -5.20 9.82 45.69
C SER A 366 -3.74 9.80 45.21
N TYR A 367 -3.25 10.90 44.67
CA TYR A 367 -1.91 11.01 44.07
C TYR A 367 -1.29 12.38 44.35
N ASP A 368 -0.07 12.41 44.88
CA ASP A 368 0.75 13.62 45.02
C ASP A 368 1.83 13.65 43.92
N ALA A 369 2.17 14.84 43.42
CA ALA A 369 3.30 15.02 42.50
C ALA A 369 4.58 15.42 43.25
N ILE A 370 5.70 14.78 42.93
CA ILE A 370 7.05 15.12 43.41
C ILE A 370 7.82 15.75 42.24
N THR A 371 8.69 16.71 42.53
CA THR A 371 9.65 17.26 41.55
C THR A 371 11.07 17.21 42.11
N ALA A 372 12.07 17.14 41.23
CA ALA A 372 13.48 17.08 41.61
C ALA A 372 14.03 18.39 42.20
N GLY A 373 13.21 19.45 42.32
CA GLY A 373 13.62 20.73 42.93
C GLY A 373 14.80 21.41 42.23
N GLY A 374 14.95 21.23 40.92
CA GLY A 374 16.09 21.74 40.14
C GLY A 374 17.38 20.94 40.29
N ARG A 375 17.38 19.81 41.01
CA ARG A 375 18.52 18.88 41.05
C ARG A 375 18.69 18.20 39.70
N LYS A 376 19.94 18.13 39.23
CA LYS A 376 20.29 17.49 37.96
C LYS A 376 20.04 15.99 38.01
N ILE A 377 19.29 15.47 37.03
CA ILE A 377 19.14 14.03 36.82
C ILE A 377 20.29 13.49 35.96
N PHE A 378 20.77 12.29 36.29
CA PHE A 378 21.79 11.55 35.55
C PHE A 378 21.19 10.35 34.79
N GLY A 379 21.88 9.83 33.77
CA GLY A 379 21.51 8.58 33.09
C GLY A 379 20.38 8.63 32.04
N SER A 380 19.54 9.69 32.02
CA SER A 380 18.37 9.81 31.14
C SER A 380 18.69 9.69 29.63
N ASN A 381 19.52 10.59 29.13
CA ASN A 381 19.78 10.77 27.71
C ASN A 381 20.97 9.93 27.23
N GLN A 382 20.84 8.60 27.32
CA GLN A 382 21.89 7.65 26.97
C GLN A 382 21.46 6.65 25.87
N PRO A 383 22.41 6.14 25.06
CA PRO A 383 22.13 5.05 24.13
C PRO A 383 21.60 3.79 24.85
N PRO A 384 20.78 2.96 24.19
CA PRO A 384 20.28 3.16 22.83
C PRO A 384 18.97 3.98 22.74
N ASN A 385 18.43 4.54 23.84
CA ASN A 385 17.04 5.04 23.86
C ASN A 385 16.86 6.57 24.06
N TYR A 386 17.92 7.28 24.46
CA TYR A 386 18.00 8.75 24.51
C TYR A 386 16.75 9.42 25.09
N PHE A 387 16.38 9.10 26.32
CA PHE A 387 15.16 9.62 26.95
C PHE A 387 15.36 11.08 27.42
N PRO A 388 14.34 11.95 27.29
CA PRO A 388 14.43 13.34 27.70
C PRO A 388 14.54 13.44 29.23
N THR A 389 15.48 14.24 29.73
CA THR A 389 15.73 14.41 31.18
C THR A 389 14.48 14.86 31.94
N LYS A 390 13.67 15.73 31.32
CA LYS A 390 12.39 16.25 31.83
C LYS A 390 11.40 15.17 32.28
N LEU A 391 11.44 13.99 31.67
CA LEU A 391 10.62 12.84 32.09
C LEU A 391 10.89 12.42 33.53
N TYR A 392 12.13 12.56 33.98
CA TYR A 392 12.62 12.13 35.29
C TYR A 392 12.77 13.30 36.28
N GLU A 393 12.40 14.52 35.90
CA GLU A 393 12.41 15.71 36.76
C GLU A 393 11.12 15.82 37.61
N SER A 394 10.08 15.06 37.24
CA SER A 394 8.81 14.91 37.96
C SER A 394 8.52 13.43 38.24
N ALA A 395 7.66 13.18 39.22
CA ALA A 395 7.11 11.86 39.50
C ALA A 395 5.74 11.95 40.18
N VAL A 396 5.01 10.84 40.20
CA VAL A 396 3.82 10.63 41.04
C VAL A 396 4.14 9.67 42.18
N THR A 397 3.58 9.97 43.34
CA THR A 397 3.51 9.10 44.52
C THR A 397 2.06 9.07 45.02
N THR A 398 1.75 8.19 45.97
CA THR A 398 0.37 7.99 46.44
C THR A 398 -0.03 9.02 47.48
N GLY A 399 -1.21 9.63 47.33
CA GLY A 399 -1.69 10.67 48.23
C GLY A 399 -2.03 10.09 49.62
N GLY A 400 -1.60 10.78 50.67
CA GLY A 400 -1.85 10.38 52.06
C GLY A 400 -0.99 9.20 52.54
N ASP A 401 -1.64 8.12 52.95
CA ASP A 401 -1.05 7.02 53.72
C ASP A 401 -0.03 6.17 52.96
N ALA A 402 0.95 5.65 53.71
CA ALA A 402 2.05 4.87 53.14
C ALA A 402 1.67 3.46 52.65
N SER A 403 0.45 2.99 52.94
CA SER A 403 -0.14 1.76 52.41
C SER A 403 -0.82 1.94 51.05
N ASN A 404 -1.01 3.18 50.58
CA ASN A 404 -1.70 3.43 49.32
C ASN A 404 -0.81 3.07 48.12
N GLU A 405 -1.45 2.52 47.08
CA GLU A 405 -0.85 2.03 45.83
C GLU A 405 -1.07 3.01 44.65
N ILE A 406 -0.20 2.96 43.64
CA ILE A 406 -0.41 3.67 42.36
C ILE A 406 -1.09 2.70 41.41
N GLU A 407 -2.17 3.09 40.72
CA GLU A 407 -2.78 2.29 39.67
C GLU A 407 -3.05 3.13 38.42
N TYR A 408 -2.55 2.64 37.27
CA TYR A 408 -2.90 3.14 35.95
C TYR A 408 -3.71 2.10 35.18
N LEU A 409 -4.72 2.56 34.45
CA LEU A 409 -5.64 1.74 33.67
C LEU A 409 -5.51 2.12 32.19
N MET A 410 -4.89 1.27 31.38
CA MET A 410 -4.63 1.53 29.97
C MET A 410 -5.51 0.69 29.04
N PRO A 411 -6.14 1.26 28.00
CA PRO A 411 -6.91 0.49 27.02
C PRO A 411 -5.99 -0.38 26.15
N VAL A 412 -6.40 -1.63 25.89
CA VAL A 412 -5.60 -2.63 25.16
C VAL A 412 -6.49 -3.56 24.32
N ASP A 413 -5.90 -4.19 23.29
CA ASP A 413 -6.51 -5.24 22.47
C ASP A 413 -6.00 -6.61 22.94
N THR A 414 -6.89 -7.47 23.45
CA THR A 414 -6.56 -8.78 24.03
C THR A 414 -5.88 -9.76 23.07
N ARG A 415 -5.77 -9.43 21.78
CA ARG A 415 -5.16 -10.26 20.73
C ARG A 415 -3.71 -9.87 20.41
N LEU A 416 -3.17 -8.85 21.08
CA LEU A 416 -1.79 -8.36 20.88
C LEU A 416 -0.96 -8.56 22.15
N SER A 417 0.33 -8.82 21.98
CA SER A 417 1.31 -8.76 23.08
C SER A 417 1.71 -7.30 23.33
N TYR A 418 2.06 -6.96 24.57
CA TYR A 418 2.34 -5.59 24.98
C TYR A 418 3.67 -5.46 25.69
N MET A 419 4.55 -4.59 25.18
CA MET A 419 5.81 -4.23 25.82
C MET A 419 5.61 -2.96 26.65
N VAL A 420 5.58 -3.13 27.98
CA VAL A 420 5.47 -2.05 28.97
C VAL A 420 6.86 -1.56 29.35
N TRP A 421 7.01 -0.24 29.52
CA TRP A 421 8.22 0.43 30.01
C TRP A 421 7.85 1.31 31.21
N LEU A 422 8.49 1.08 32.35
CA LEU A 422 8.36 1.91 33.56
C LEU A 422 9.60 2.76 33.75
N HIS A 423 9.40 4.06 33.91
CA HIS A 423 10.44 5.07 34.09
C HIS A 423 10.48 5.54 35.54
N PHE A 424 11.67 5.53 36.12
CA PHE A 424 11.89 5.80 37.53
C PHE A 424 13.09 6.73 37.71
N ALA A 425 13.05 7.59 38.72
CA ALA A 425 14.21 8.20 39.33
C ALA A 425 13.87 8.47 40.79
N GLU A 426 14.78 8.17 41.71
CA GLU A 426 14.57 8.52 43.11
C GLU A 426 14.91 10.00 43.31
N ILE A 427 13.90 10.84 43.09
CA ILE A 427 13.98 12.31 43.14
C ILE A 427 13.56 12.89 44.50
N ASP A 428 13.11 12.05 45.42
CA ASP A 428 12.74 12.45 46.77
C ASP A 428 13.99 12.66 47.62
N ALA A 429 14.17 13.88 48.12
CA ALA A 429 15.32 14.23 48.95
C ALA A 429 15.34 13.53 50.32
N GLY A 430 14.23 12.91 50.76
CA GLY A 430 14.15 12.10 51.99
C GLY A 430 14.70 10.67 51.83
N ILE A 431 14.85 10.18 50.59
CA ILE A 431 15.35 8.84 50.29
C ILE A 431 16.84 8.92 49.94
N GLY A 432 17.70 8.51 50.89
CA GLY A 432 19.16 8.61 50.81
C GLY A 432 19.90 7.28 50.93
N LYS A 433 19.19 6.15 51.09
CA LYS A 433 19.73 4.80 51.27
C LYS A 433 18.79 3.75 50.67
N ALA A 434 19.37 2.63 50.22
CA ALA A 434 18.63 1.42 49.84
C ALA A 434 17.74 0.92 50.98
N GLY A 435 16.62 0.29 50.65
CA GLY A 435 15.63 -0.23 51.58
C GLY A 435 14.66 0.80 52.17
N GLN A 436 14.83 2.11 51.90
CA GLN A 436 13.90 3.15 52.37
C GLN A 436 12.64 3.28 51.51
N ARG A 437 12.74 2.98 50.20
CA ARG A 437 11.59 2.87 49.28
C ARG A 437 11.67 1.53 48.55
N VAL A 438 10.69 0.67 48.78
CA VAL A 438 10.57 -0.67 48.17
C VAL A 438 9.12 -0.92 47.82
N PHE A 439 8.85 -1.32 46.58
CA PHE A 439 7.49 -1.62 46.11
C PHE A 439 7.48 -2.76 45.09
N ASP A 440 6.34 -3.45 45.00
CA ASP A 440 6.10 -4.51 44.02
C ASP A 440 5.35 -3.95 42.81
N VAL A 441 5.79 -4.34 41.62
CA VAL A 441 5.13 -4.03 40.36
C VAL A 441 4.22 -5.19 39.98
N MET A 442 2.92 -4.93 39.98
CA MET A 442 1.90 -5.86 39.52
C MET A 442 1.34 -5.41 38.16
N LEU A 443 1.25 -6.34 37.21
CA LEU A 443 0.72 -6.11 35.87
C LEU A 443 -0.39 -7.14 35.60
N ASP A 444 -1.59 -6.65 35.25
CA ASP A 444 -2.82 -7.45 35.11
C ASP A 444 -3.03 -8.42 36.30
N GLY A 445 -2.85 -7.91 37.53
CA GLY A 445 -2.99 -8.66 38.79
C GLY A 445 -1.81 -9.56 39.18
N ASN A 446 -0.83 -9.79 38.29
CA ASN A 446 0.32 -10.65 38.55
C ASN A 446 1.51 -9.84 39.09
N ASN A 447 2.12 -10.25 40.21
CA ASN A 447 3.35 -9.63 40.73
C ASN A 447 4.56 -10.06 39.89
N VAL A 448 5.21 -9.10 39.23
CA VAL A 448 6.27 -9.37 38.23
C VAL A 448 7.67 -9.06 38.76
N THR A 449 7.83 -8.05 39.61
CA THR A 449 9.14 -7.66 40.16
C THR A 449 9.02 -6.80 41.42
N ARG A 450 10.05 -6.85 42.29
CA ARG A 450 10.22 -5.96 43.44
C ARG A 450 11.32 -4.95 43.15
N ILE A 451 11.00 -3.65 43.26
CA ILE A 451 11.89 -2.55 42.91
C ILE A 451 12.31 -1.76 44.16
N ASP A 452 13.60 -1.44 44.22
CA ASP A 452 14.23 -0.47 45.11
C ASP A 452 15.15 0.39 44.21
N ILE A 453 14.71 1.60 43.87
CA ILE A 453 15.38 2.44 42.87
C ILE A 453 16.76 2.86 43.37
N PHE A 454 16.85 3.24 44.65
CA PHE A 454 18.10 3.70 45.26
C PHE A 454 19.15 2.59 45.29
N LYS A 455 18.75 1.33 45.50
CA LYS A 455 19.65 0.16 45.40
C LYS A 455 20.16 -0.11 43.99
N GLN A 456 19.37 0.20 42.95
CA GLN A 456 19.75 -0.06 41.56
C GLN A 456 20.65 1.06 40.98
N VAL A 457 20.33 2.33 41.23
CA VAL A 457 21.00 3.48 40.59
C VAL A 457 21.35 4.64 41.53
N GLY A 458 20.98 4.56 42.82
CA GLY A 458 21.08 5.69 43.76
C GLY A 458 20.01 6.77 43.55
N GLY A 459 20.22 7.92 44.17
CA GLY A 459 19.35 9.09 44.01
C GLY A 459 19.58 9.85 42.69
N PHE A 460 18.56 10.56 42.22
CA PHE A 460 18.62 11.50 41.08
C PHE A 460 19.20 10.91 39.80
N THR A 461 19.05 9.60 39.60
CA THR A 461 19.53 8.87 38.43
C THR A 461 18.38 8.12 37.79
N ALA A 462 18.28 8.20 36.46
CA ALA A 462 17.25 7.55 35.68
C ALA A 462 17.44 6.02 35.70
N PHE A 463 16.43 5.32 36.20
CA PHE A 463 16.25 3.88 36.10
C PHE A 463 15.06 3.59 35.18
N LYS A 464 15.14 2.48 34.46
CA LYS A 464 14.11 2.04 33.53
C LYS A 464 13.98 0.53 33.61
N TRP A 465 12.76 0.05 33.55
CA TRP A 465 12.45 -1.39 33.58
C TRP A 465 11.40 -1.69 32.51
N THR A 466 11.46 -2.87 31.91
CA THR A 466 10.55 -3.27 30.83
C THR A 466 10.13 -4.72 30.97
N TYR A 467 8.94 -5.03 30.49
CA TYR A 467 8.34 -6.35 30.52
C TYR A 467 7.39 -6.54 29.35
N ILE A 468 7.29 -7.77 28.85
CA ILE A 468 6.38 -8.15 27.75
C ILE A 468 5.23 -8.96 28.35
N LEU A 469 4.01 -8.49 28.14
CA LEU A 469 2.77 -9.21 28.45
C LEU A 469 2.26 -9.92 27.20
N GLU A 470 1.70 -11.10 27.39
CA GLU A 470 1.06 -11.91 26.37
C GLU A 470 -0.27 -12.44 26.90
N ASN A 471 -1.21 -12.81 26.01
CA ASN A 471 -2.46 -13.48 26.36
C ASN A 471 -3.35 -12.71 27.38
N LEU A 472 -3.42 -11.38 27.26
CA LEU A 472 -4.27 -10.52 28.10
C LEU A 472 -5.74 -10.94 28.01
N THR A 473 -6.41 -11.03 29.15
CA THR A 473 -7.83 -11.40 29.22
C THR A 473 -8.78 -10.19 29.28
N SER A 474 -8.25 -9.04 29.68
CA SER A 474 -8.96 -7.77 29.84
C SER A 474 -8.65 -6.80 28.69
N SER A 475 -9.65 -6.01 28.27
CA SER A 475 -9.44 -4.86 27.37
C SER A 475 -8.85 -3.62 28.07
N THR A 476 -8.59 -3.73 29.37
CA THR A 476 -7.95 -2.71 30.20
C THR A 476 -6.81 -3.34 30.99
N LEU A 477 -5.58 -2.93 30.71
CA LEU A 477 -4.38 -3.35 31.43
C LEU A 477 -4.21 -2.50 32.69
N SER A 478 -4.32 -3.12 33.87
CA SER A 478 -3.93 -2.50 35.14
C SER A 478 -2.41 -2.60 35.34
N VAL A 479 -1.77 -1.46 35.59
CA VAL A 479 -0.37 -1.31 36.00
C VAL A 479 -0.36 -0.74 37.40
N LYS A 480 0.04 -1.56 38.38
CA LYS A 480 -0.12 -1.26 39.80
C LYS A 480 1.21 -1.37 40.57
N LEU A 481 1.54 -0.36 41.37
CA LEU A 481 2.73 -0.34 42.22
C LEU A 481 2.28 -0.39 43.69
N VAL A 482 2.54 -1.51 44.36
CA VAL A 482 2.10 -1.78 45.74
C VAL A 482 3.25 -1.50 46.72
N PRO A 483 3.06 -0.67 47.76
CA PRO A 483 4.10 -0.40 48.75
C PRO A 483 4.49 -1.65 49.54
N VAL A 484 5.80 -1.81 49.77
CA VAL A 484 6.38 -2.80 50.70
C VAL A 484 7.10 -2.07 51.84
N VAL A 485 7.84 -1.01 51.52
CA VAL A 485 8.41 -0.04 52.47
C VAL A 485 8.33 1.35 51.83
N GLY A 486 7.63 2.28 52.49
CA GLY A 486 7.42 3.63 51.97
C GLY A 486 6.47 3.68 50.76
N ARG A 487 6.05 4.91 50.39
CA ARG A 487 5.14 5.15 49.26
C ARG A 487 5.85 4.82 47.93
N PRO A 488 5.20 4.18 46.94
CA PRO A 488 5.79 3.97 45.61
C PRO A 488 6.00 5.29 44.87
N ILE A 489 6.77 5.24 43.77
CA ILE A 489 7.07 6.40 42.92
C ILE A 489 7.20 5.99 41.44
N LEU A 490 6.70 6.80 40.51
CA LEU A 490 6.82 6.59 39.06
C LEU A 490 7.02 7.92 38.32
N CYS A 491 7.94 7.99 37.37
CA CYS A 491 8.23 9.19 36.55
C CYS A 491 7.52 9.16 35.18
N GLY A 492 7.24 7.97 34.65
CA GLY A 492 6.55 7.80 33.37
C GLY A 492 6.30 6.34 33.03
N LEU A 493 5.44 6.14 32.03
CA LEU A 493 5.00 4.83 31.56
C LEU A 493 4.85 4.87 30.04
N GLU A 494 5.44 3.91 29.33
CA GLU A 494 5.12 3.62 27.93
C GLU A 494 4.50 2.22 27.81
N ASN A 495 3.58 2.07 26.85
CA ASN A 495 2.93 0.81 26.52
C ASN A 495 2.89 0.64 24.99
N TYR A 496 3.58 -0.36 24.46
CA TYR A 496 3.63 -0.62 23.02
C TYR A 496 2.96 -1.96 22.67
N ALA A 497 1.94 -1.93 21.81
CA ALA A 497 1.44 -3.15 21.18
C ALA A 497 2.47 -3.67 20.17
N MET A 498 2.80 -4.96 20.28
CA MET A 498 3.74 -5.66 19.42
C MET A 498 2.98 -6.28 18.24
N VAL A 499 3.01 -5.61 17.09
CA VAL A 499 2.33 -6.06 15.87
C VAL A 499 3.35 -6.76 14.96
N PRO A 500 3.26 -8.09 14.75
CA PRO A 500 4.16 -8.79 13.83
C PRO A 500 3.90 -8.37 12.38
N LEU A 501 4.97 -8.23 11.59
CA LEU A 501 4.87 -7.85 10.19
C LEU A 501 4.13 -8.90 9.35
N GLU A 502 3.31 -8.43 8.41
CA GLU A 502 2.71 -9.29 7.41
C GLU A 502 3.71 -9.60 6.29
N MET A 503 3.93 -10.89 6.04
CA MET A 503 4.91 -11.37 5.05
C MET A 503 4.61 -10.82 3.65
N ARG A 504 5.61 -10.26 2.98
CA ARG A 504 5.49 -9.65 1.64
C ARG A 504 5.03 -10.65 0.58
N THR A 505 4.45 -10.17 -0.53
CA THR A 505 4.07 -11.05 -1.66
C THR A 505 5.32 -11.57 -2.36
N VAL A 506 5.25 -12.79 -2.90
CA VAL A 506 6.35 -13.38 -3.70
C VAL A 506 6.75 -12.43 -4.85
N PRO A 507 8.02 -11.98 -4.95
CA PRO A 507 8.41 -10.93 -5.88
C PRO A 507 8.14 -11.19 -7.37
N SER A 508 8.16 -12.45 -7.82
CA SER A 508 7.80 -12.80 -9.21
C SER A 508 6.30 -12.58 -9.47
N GLN A 509 5.43 -12.93 -8.52
CA GLN A 509 4.00 -12.64 -8.62
C GLN A 509 3.72 -11.12 -8.54
N VAL A 510 4.52 -10.37 -7.77
CA VAL A 510 4.48 -8.89 -7.76
C VAL A 510 4.85 -8.31 -9.13
N ALA A 511 5.85 -8.87 -9.81
CA ALA A 511 6.23 -8.45 -11.17
C ALA A 511 5.13 -8.80 -12.19
N ALA A 512 4.67 -10.05 -12.21
CA ALA A 512 3.61 -10.52 -13.09
C ALA A 512 2.32 -9.70 -12.95
N MET A 513 1.89 -9.39 -11.71
CA MET A 513 0.68 -8.59 -11.48
C MET A 513 0.83 -7.13 -11.90
N LYS A 514 2.03 -6.54 -11.85
CA LYS A 514 2.30 -5.20 -12.40
C LYS A 514 2.23 -5.23 -13.93
N ALA A 515 2.95 -6.17 -14.56
CA ALA A 515 2.98 -6.33 -16.02
C ALA A 515 1.56 -6.56 -16.58
N LEU A 516 0.77 -7.45 -15.97
CA LEU A 516 -0.62 -7.69 -16.36
C LEU A 516 -1.52 -6.46 -16.14
N LYS A 517 -1.32 -5.70 -15.06
CA LYS A 517 -2.10 -4.47 -14.82
C LYS A 517 -1.85 -3.43 -15.91
N GLU A 518 -0.59 -3.27 -16.30
CA GLU A 518 -0.16 -2.31 -17.33
C GLU A 518 -0.56 -2.76 -18.74
N SER A 519 -0.38 -4.05 -19.07
CA SER A 519 -0.67 -4.60 -20.41
C SER A 519 -2.17 -4.71 -20.72
N LEU A 520 -2.99 -5.09 -19.71
CA LEU A 520 -4.46 -5.16 -19.80
C LEU A 520 -5.14 -3.80 -19.52
N LYS A 521 -4.34 -2.75 -19.23
CA LYS A 521 -4.77 -1.36 -18.97
C LYS A 521 -5.81 -1.26 -17.84
N ILE A 522 -5.68 -2.07 -16.81
CA ILE A 522 -6.61 -2.13 -15.69
C ILE A 522 -6.56 -0.78 -14.93
N PRO A 523 -7.69 -0.06 -14.77
CA PRO A 523 -7.71 1.23 -14.10
C PRO A 523 -7.14 1.16 -12.68
N ALA A 524 -6.42 2.19 -12.23
CA ALA A 524 -5.78 2.21 -10.91
C ALA A 524 -6.75 1.97 -9.73
N ARG A 525 -8.05 2.21 -9.91
CA ARG A 525 -9.11 1.93 -8.92
C ARG A 525 -9.52 0.46 -8.81
N MET A 526 -9.13 -0.41 -9.75
CA MET A 526 -9.56 -1.80 -9.88
C MET A 526 -8.40 -2.78 -9.63
N GLY A 527 -8.67 -3.83 -8.86
CA GLY A 527 -7.77 -4.96 -8.66
C GLY A 527 -6.53 -4.68 -7.81
N TRP A 528 -5.42 -5.29 -8.24
CA TRP A 528 -4.17 -5.35 -7.49
C TRP A 528 -3.48 -3.98 -7.44
N ASN A 529 -3.39 -3.38 -6.24
CA ASN A 529 -2.96 -1.99 -6.06
C ASN A 529 -1.57 -1.81 -5.43
N GLY A 530 -0.67 -2.79 -5.56
CA GLY A 530 0.74 -2.71 -5.12
C GLY A 530 1.07 -3.65 -3.97
N ASP A 531 2.33 -4.08 -3.84
CA ASP A 531 2.81 -5.00 -2.80
C ASP A 531 2.50 -4.52 -1.36
N PRO A 532 2.29 -5.42 -0.39
CA PRO A 532 1.94 -6.85 -0.53
C PRO A 532 0.44 -7.07 -0.43
N CYS A 533 0.02 -8.33 -0.60
CA CYS A 533 -1.37 -8.80 -0.46
C CYS A 533 -1.80 -8.95 1.00
N ALA A 534 -1.39 -7.98 1.80
CA ALA A 534 -1.73 -7.82 3.19
C ALA A 534 -2.58 -6.53 3.33
N PRO A 535 -3.55 -6.49 4.24
CA PRO A 535 -3.78 -7.50 5.28
C PRO A 535 -4.72 -8.63 4.86
N ARG A 536 -4.45 -9.86 5.31
CA ARG A 536 -5.21 -11.07 4.88
C ARG A 536 -6.65 -11.17 5.40
N ALA A 537 -7.02 -10.33 6.36
CA ALA A 537 -8.25 -10.47 7.14
C ALA A 537 -9.46 -9.70 6.58
N TRP A 538 -9.30 -9.08 5.41
CA TRP A 538 -10.34 -8.38 4.65
C TRP A 538 -10.00 -8.49 3.16
N ASP A 539 -11.01 -8.37 2.28
CA ASP A 539 -10.82 -8.24 0.84
C ASP A 539 -10.20 -6.86 0.54
N ALA A 540 -8.92 -6.70 0.86
CA ALA A 540 -8.20 -5.43 0.79
C ALA A 540 -8.14 -4.86 -0.63
N TRP A 541 -8.23 -5.74 -1.62
CA TRP A 541 -8.26 -5.44 -3.03
C TRP A 541 -9.49 -6.08 -3.65
N GLU A 542 -10.17 -5.34 -4.54
CA GLU A 542 -11.36 -5.85 -5.19
C GLU A 542 -11.00 -7.03 -6.08
N GLY A 543 -11.42 -8.23 -5.66
CA GLY A 543 -11.23 -9.48 -6.39
C GLY A 543 -9.97 -10.29 -6.09
N VAL A 544 -9.01 -9.79 -5.29
CA VAL A 544 -7.74 -10.53 -5.08
C VAL A 544 -7.69 -11.20 -3.70
N THR A 545 -7.45 -12.51 -3.69
CA THR A 545 -7.20 -13.30 -2.47
C THR A 545 -5.79 -13.87 -2.48
N CYS A 546 -5.18 -14.00 -1.29
CA CYS A 546 -3.82 -14.51 -1.13
C CYS A 546 -3.64 -15.32 0.15
N HIS A 547 -2.83 -16.37 0.07
CA HIS A 547 -2.60 -17.34 1.14
C HIS A 547 -1.16 -17.32 1.66
N ARG A 548 -0.94 -17.87 2.86
CA ARG A 548 0.38 -17.95 3.50
C ARG A 548 1.18 -19.11 2.91
N GLY A 549 2.13 -18.81 2.03
CA GLY A 549 3.16 -19.76 1.61
C GLY A 549 4.36 -19.78 2.57
N GLU A 550 5.29 -20.71 2.37
CA GLU A 550 6.52 -20.83 3.19
C GLU A 550 7.45 -19.60 3.06
N LYS A 551 7.47 -18.96 1.88
CA LYS A 551 8.46 -17.93 1.49
C LYS A 551 7.86 -16.53 1.32
N GLY A 552 6.58 -16.35 1.63
CA GLY A 552 5.86 -15.10 1.40
C GLY A 552 4.35 -15.29 1.28
N LEU A 553 3.66 -14.21 0.94
CA LEU A 553 2.27 -14.23 0.50
C LEU A 553 2.18 -14.71 -0.97
N VAL A 554 1.31 -15.68 -1.22
CA VAL A 554 1.05 -16.26 -2.54
C VAL A 554 -0.33 -15.82 -3.00
N ILE A 555 -0.42 -15.19 -4.17
CA ILE A 555 -1.69 -14.80 -4.80
C ILE A 555 -2.42 -16.07 -5.26
N THR A 556 -3.69 -16.22 -4.89
CA THR A 556 -4.53 -17.39 -5.23
C THR A 556 -5.73 -17.05 -6.09
N GLN A 557 -6.20 -15.80 -6.08
CA GLN A 557 -7.34 -15.40 -6.90
C GLN A 557 -7.19 -13.97 -7.42
N LEU A 558 -7.72 -13.71 -8.62
CA LEU A 558 -8.03 -12.38 -9.14
C LEU A 558 -9.39 -12.45 -9.85
N CYS A 559 -10.40 -11.78 -9.30
CA CYS A 559 -11.80 -11.83 -9.73
C CYS A 559 -12.42 -10.42 -9.76
N LEU A 560 -12.23 -9.67 -10.84
CA LEU A 560 -12.75 -8.30 -10.95
C LEU A 560 -14.24 -8.32 -11.28
N VAL A 561 -15.10 -8.45 -10.28
CA VAL A 561 -16.55 -8.61 -10.49
C VAL A 561 -17.37 -7.51 -9.82
N GLY A 562 -18.00 -6.66 -10.64
CA GLY A 562 -18.95 -5.63 -10.21
C GLY A 562 -20.40 -6.10 -10.02
N VAL A 563 -20.69 -7.42 -10.09
CA VAL A 563 -22.07 -7.96 -10.04
C VAL A 563 -22.15 -9.20 -9.14
N LEU A 564 -23.03 -9.16 -8.14
CA LEU A 564 -23.25 -10.18 -7.11
C LEU A 564 -23.38 -11.64 -7.60
N LEU A 565 -23.81 -11.88 -8.84
CA LEU A 565 -24.08 -13.24 -9.35
C LEU A 565 -22.81 -14.03 -9.71
N HIS A 566 -21.77 -13.38 -10.26
CA HIS A 566 -20.51 -14.06 -10.63
C HIS A 566 -19.56 -14.22 -9.44
N ALA A 567 -19.64 -13.33 -8.44
CA ALA A 567 -18.85 -13.47 -7.20
C ALA A 567 -19.14 -14.80 -6.48
N VAL A 568 -20.37 -15.31 -6.55
CA VAL A 568 -20.73 -16.63 -6.00
C VAL A 568 -20.05 -17.77 -6.76
N VAL A 569 -19.93 -17.68 -8.09
CA VAL A 569 -19.26 -18.71 -8.91
C VAL A 569 -17.78 -18.83 -8.54
N CYS A 570 -17.10 -17.69 -8.34
CA CYS A 570 -15.69 -17.65 -7.91
C CYS A 570 -15.47 -18.06 -6.44
N LEU A 571 -16.50 -18.06 -5.58
CA LEU A 571 -16.39 -18.48 -4.17
C LEU A 571 -16.79 -19.95 -3.91
N VAL A 572 -17.62 -20.55 -4.77
CA VAL A 572 -18.27 -21.85 -4.49
C VAL A 572 -17.60 -23.03 -5.22
N THR A 573 -16.77 -22.79 -6.24
CA THR A 573 -16.34 -23.83 -7.18
C THR A 573 -15.17 -24.70 -6.73
N TYR A 574 -14.22 -24.19 -5.92
CA TYR A 574 -13.00 -24.92 -5.56
C TYR A 574 -12.63 -24.81 -4.08
N SER A 575 -12.98 -25.84 -3.30
CA SER A 575 -12.52 -26.01 -1.91
C SER A 575 -11.57 -27.20 -1.82
N THR A 576 -10.29 -26.96 -2.08
CA THR A 576 -9.20 -27.95 -1.97
C THR A 576 -7.98 -27.30 -1.32
N VAL A 577 -7.08 -28.13 -0.77
CA VAL A 577 -5.96 -27.69 0.09
C VAL A 577 -4.72 -27.25 -0.73
N GLU A 578 -4.82 -27.26 -2.06
CA GLU A 578 -3.75 -26.87 -2.98
C GLU A 578 -3.85 -25.38 -3.37
N VAL A 579 -2.72 -24.68 -3.34
CA VAL A 579 -2.62 -23.22 -3.48
C VAL A 579 -2.64 -22.82 -4.97
N ASN A 580 -3.76 -23.13 -5.63
CA ASN A 580 -3.97 -22.89 -7.05
C ASN A 580 -4.33 -21.43 -7.33
N ILE A 581 -3.80 -20.84 -8.41
CA ILE A 581 -4.15 -19.48 -8.83
C ILE A 581 -5.29 -19.53 -9.85
N ILE A 582 -6.34 -18.75 -9.60
CA ILE A 582 -7.53 -18.60 -10.46
C ILE A 582 -7.68 -17.13 -10.86
N MET A 583 -7.74 -16.85 -12.16
CA MET A 583 -7.87 -15.49 -12.69
C MET A 583 -9.09 -15.38 -13.60
N ASP A 584 -10.10 -14.63 -13.16
CA ASP A 584 -11.37 -14.41 -13.86
C ASP A 584 -11.62 -12.91 -14.05
N LEU A 585 -11.37 -12.43 -15.26
CA LEU A 585 -11.58 -11.04 -15.70
C LEU A 585 -12.57 -10.98 -16.87
N ALA A 586 -13.49 -11.94 -16.98
CA ALA A 586 -14.46 -11.97 -18.06
C ALA A 586 -15.39 -10.75 -18.05
N SER A 587 -15.78 -10.27 -19.24
CA SER A 587 -16.73 -9.18 -19.44
C SER A 587 -16.38 -7.83 -18.75
N GLN A 588 -15.10 -7.56 -18.49
CA GLN A 588 -14.66 -6.32 -17.80
C GLN A 588 -14.34 -5.14 -18.75
N GLY A 589 -14.44 -5.33 -20.07
CA GLY A 589 -14.15 -4.30 -21.07
C GLY A 589 -12.66 -3.95 -21.16
N LEU A 590 -11.78 -4.89 -20.81
CA LEU A 590 -10.32 -4.73 -20.82
C LEU A 590 -9.79 -4.53 -22.24
N LYS A 591 -8.63 -3.85 -22.34
CA LYS A 591 -8.00 -3.46 -23.61
C LYS A 591 -6.49 -3.52 -23.52
N GLY A 592 -5.83 -3.92 -24.61
CA GLY A 592 -4.40 -4.20 -24.63
C GLY A 592 -4.16 -5.70 -24.75
N TYR A 593 -3.07 -6.20 -24.20
CA TYR A 593 -2.56 -7.55 -24.51
C TYR A 593 -2.19 -8.33 -23.24
N ILE A 594 -2.01 -9.65 -23.37
CA ILE A 594 -1.50 -10.50 -22.29
C ILE A 594 0.03 -10.42 -22.30
N ALA A 595 0.63 -10.02 -21.18
CA ALA A 595 2.08 -9.95 -21.02
C ALA A 595 2.69 -11.36 -20.81
N ASP A 596 3.94 -11.59 -21.24
CA ASP A 596 4.61 -12.91 -21.16
C ASP A 596 5.02 -13.24 -19.71
N GLU A 597 5.12 -12.22 -18.86
CA GLU A 597 5.27 -12.27 -17.40
C GLU A 597 4.12 -13.01 -16.69
N ILE A 598 3.02 -13.31 -17.38
CA ILE A 598 2.01 -14.27 -16.87
C ILE A 598 2.65 -15.63 -16.53
N SER A 599 3.74 -16.00 -17.20
CA SER A 599 4.54 -17.20 -16.94
C SER A 599 5.11 -17.30 -15.52
N ASP A 600 5.28 -16.17 -14.81
CA ASP A 600 5.75 -16.15 -13.42
C ASP A 600 4.66 -16.48 -12.38
N LEU A 601 3.38 -16.53 -12.78
CA LEU A 601 2.27 -17.07 -11.99
C LEU A 601 2.25 -18.60 -12.08
N LYS A 602 3.31 -19.25 -11.60
CA LYS A 602 3.62 -20.67 -11.88
C LYS A 602 2.54 -21.67 -11.45
N ASP A 603 1.71 -21.31 -10.49
CA ASP A 603 0.64 -22.14 -9.93
C ASP A 603 -0.75 -21.80 -10.54
N LEU A 604 -0.80 -21.10 -11.68
CA LEU A 604 -2.03 -20.74 -12.40
C LEU A 604 -2.72 -21.97 -13.01
N VAL A 605 -3.94 -22.25 -12.54
CA VAL A 605 -4.75 -23.41 -12.96
C VAL A 605 -5.91 -23.00 -13.86
N SER A 606 -6.47 -21.79 -13.68
CA SER A 606 -7.57 -21.30 -14.50
C SER A 606 -7.39 -19.84 -14.88
N LEU A 607 -7.53 -19.53 -16.17
CA LEU A 607 -7.48 -18.19 -16.75
C LEU A 607 -8.71 -17.94 -17.64
N ASN A 608 -9.51 -16.93 -17.29
CA ASN A 608 -10.68 -16.50 -18.04
C ASN A 608 -10.61 -14.99 -18.32
N PHE A 609 -10.34 -14.63 -19.58
CA PHE A 609 -10.37 -13.24 -20.08
C PHE A 609 -11.46 -13.05 -21.16
N SER A 610 -12.47 -13.92 -21.20
CA SER A 610 -13.51 -13.90 -22.24
C SER A 610 -14.33 -12.60 -22.29
N TYR A 611 -14.89 -12.29 -23.46
CA TYR A 611 -15.77 -11.13 -23.68
C TYR A 611 -15.11 -9.77 -23.33
N ASN A 612 -13.87 -9.56 -23.76
CA ASN A 612 -13.14 -8.30 -23.63
C ASN A 612 -12.73 -7.76 -25.02
N SER A 613 -11.97 -6.66 -25.06
CA SER A 613 -11.37 -6.12 -26.29
C SER A 613 -9.84 -6.22 -26.22
N LEU A 614 -9.34 -7.40 -25.86
CA LEU A 614 -7.91 -7.70 -25.84
C LEU A 614 -7.42 -8.02 -27.25
N THR A 615 -6.22 -7.53 -27.59
CA THR A 615 -5.61 -7.55 -28.92
C THR A 615 -4.17 -8.07 -28.87
N GLY A 616 -3.61 -8.33 -30.05
CA GLY A 616 -2.23 -8.80 -30.20
C GLY A 616 -2.09 -10.32 -30.14
N SER A 617 -0.84 -10.79 -30.14
CA SER A 617 -0.51 -12.21 -30.16
C SER A 617 -0.53 -12.85 -28.78
N LEU A 618 -0.98 -14.11 -28.72
CA LEU A 618 -0.91 -14.93 -27.51
C LEU A 618 0.55 -15.16 -27.09
N PRO A 619 0.97 -14.77 -25.87
CA PRO A 619 2.35 -14.95 -25.41
C PRO A 619 2.68 -16.43 -25.18
N PRO A 620 3.90 -16.91 -25.50
CA PRO A 620 4.32 -18.29 -25.24
C PRO A 620 4.20 -18.70 -23.77
N GLY A 621 4.33 -17.74 -22.84
CA GLY A 621 4.19 -17.90 -21.40
C GLY A 621 2.83 -18.37 -20.90
N LEU A 622 1.79 -18.39 -21.75
CA LEU A 622 0.52 -19.08 -21.45
C LEU A 622 0.66 -20.61 -21.38
N GLY A 623 1.72 -21.17 -21.95
CA GLY A 623 1.99 -22.62 -22.00
C GLY A 623 2.48 -23.24 -20.68
N GLN A 624 1.90 -22.85 -19.54
CA GLN A 624 2.30 -23.36 -18.22
C GLN A 624 1.79 -24.80 -17.98
N PRO A 625 2.57 -25.66 -17.31
CA PRO A 625 2.19 -27.07 -17.07
C PRO A 625 1.08 -27.24 -16.01
N SER A 626 0.80 -26.21 -15.23
CA SER A 626 -0.25 -26.08 -14.21
C SER A 626 -1.61 -25.70 -14.78
N LEU A 627 -1.64 -25.03 -15.94
CA LEU A 627 -2.87 -24.47 -16.51
C LEU A 627 -3.79 -25.59 -17.03
N ALA A 628 -4.98 -25.68 -16.43
CA ALA A 628 -6.00 -26.67 -16.74
C ALA A 628 -7.22 -26.07 -17.47
N SER A 629 -7.51 -24.78 -17.29
CA SER A 629 -8.61 -24.09 -17.99
C SER A 629 -8.15 -22.76 -18.57
N LEU A 630 -8.37 -22.56 -19.86
CA LEU A 630 -8.07 -21.34 -20.60
C LEU A 630 -9.29 -20.90 -21.41
N ASP A 631 -9.86 -19.74 -21.09
CA ASP A 631 -10.90 -19.08 -21.87
C ASP A 631 -10.46 -17.66 -22.25
N LEU A 632 -10.19 -17.48 -23.54
CA LEU A 632 -9.85 -16.21 -24.19
C LEU A 632 -10.92 -15.84 -25.24
N SER A 633 -12.09 -16.47 -25.19
CA SER A 633 -13.12 -16.37 -26.22
C SER A 633 -13.69 -14.96 -26.37
N SER A 634 -14.17 -14.63 -27.56
CA SER A 634 -14.83 -13.34 -27.85
C SER A 634 -13.94 -12.13 -27.51
N ASN A 635 -12.78 -12.06 -28.17
CA ASN A 635 -11.77 -11.02 -28.06
C ASN A 635 -11.24 -10.64 -29.47
N GLU A 636 -10.16 -9.86 -29.55
CA GLU A 636 -9.53 -9.39 -30.79
C GLU A 636 -8.08 -9.89 -30.92
N PHE A 637 -7.73 -11.05 -30.35
CA PHE A 637 -6.39 -11.64 -30.45
C PHE A 637 -6.06 -12.04 -31.89
N THR A 638 -4.81 -11.81 -32.30
CA THR A 638 -4.30 -12.01 -33.67
C THR A 638 -3.06 -12.91 -33.69
N GLY A 639 -2.68 -13.42 -34.86
CA GLY A 639 -1.49 -14.26 -35.00
C GLY A 639 -1.73 -15.74 -34.68
N SER A 640 -0.65 -16.52 -34.73
CA SER A 640 -0.67 -17.97 -34.51
C SER A 640 -0.70 -18.38 -33.04
N ILE A 641 -1.44 -19.45 -32.74
CA ILE A 641 -1.45 -20.05 -31.40
C ILE A 641 -0.10 -20.73 -31.12
N PRO A 642 0.64 -20.39 -30.03
CA PRO A 642 1.93 -21.00 -29.72
C PRO A 642 1.87 -22.50 -29.40
N ASP A 643 2.85 -23.27 -29.88
CA ASP A 643 3.05 -24.70 -29.54
C ASP A 643 3.19 -24.96 -28.02
N THR A 644 3.57 -23.94 -27.25
CA THR A 644 3.68 -24.02 -25.78
C THR A 644 2.31 -24.20 -25.13
N ILE A 645 1.24 -23.59 -25.64
CA ILE A 645 -0.12 -23.74 -25.10
C ILE A 645 -0.62 -25.18 -25.29
N GLY A 646 -0.28 -25.81 -26.43
CA GLY A 646 -0.49 -27.25 -26.64
C GLY A 646 0.38 -28.15 -25.75
N SER A 647 1.30 -27.61 -24.95
CA SER A 647 2.15 -28.36 -24.02
C SER A 647 1.70 -28.26 -22.56
N SER A 648 0.65 -27.46 -22.28
CA SER A 648 -0.06 -27.40 -21.00
C SER A 648 -0.98 -28.61 -20.79
N LYS A 649 -1.34 -28.88 -19.53
CA LYS A 649 -2.33 -29.93 -19.17
C LYS A 649 -3.78 -29.42 -19.23
N LEU A 650 -4.09 -28.68 -20.30
CA LEU A 650 -5.41 -28.08 -20.49
C LEU A 650 -6.50 -29.15 -20.65
N GLN A 651 -7.56 -29.01 -19.86
CA GLN A 651 -8.83 -29.71 -19.98
C GLN A 651 -9.84 -28.87 -20.77
N THR A 652 -9.74 -27.54 -20.69
CA THR A 652 -10.61 -26.58 -21.39
C THR A 652 -9.77 -25.52 -22.12
N ALA A 653 -10.01 -25.34 -23.41
CA ALA A 653 -9.35 -24.36 -24.27
C ALA A 653 -10.35 -23.67 -25.20
N LEU A 654 -10.89 -22.53 -24.77
CA LEU A 654 -11.85 -21.71 -25.54
C LEU A 654 -11.12 -20.50 -26.14
N LEU A 655 -10.86 -20.55 -27.45
CA LEU A 655 -10.16 -19.50 -28.22
C LEU A 655 -11.06 -18.93 -29.34
N ASN A 656 -12.33 -19.33 -29.37
CA ASN A 656 -13.32 -18.98 -30.37
C ASN A 656 -13.66 -17.48 -30.39
N ASN A 657 -14.17 -17.00 -31.53
CA ASN A 657 -14.49 -15.59 -31.80
C ASN A 657 -13.30 -14.65 -31.55
N ASN A 658 -12.17 -14.95 -32.17
CA ASN A 658 -10.97 -14.10 -32.23
C ASN A 658 -10.52 -13.89 -33.68
N GLN A 659 -9.36 -13.25 -33.89
CA GLN A 659 -8.74 -12.98 -35.18
C GLN A 659 -7.45 -13.80 -35.39
N LEU A 660 -7.37 -14.99 -34.76
CA LEU A 660 -6.20 -15.87 -34.82
C LEU A 660 -6.02 -16.48 -36.22
N ASP A 661 -4.77 -16.74 -36.61
CA ASP A 661 -4.42 -17.26 -37.94
C ASP A 661 -3.32 -18.33 -37.96
N GLY A 662 -3.18 -19.02 -39.11
CA GLY A 662 -2.18 -20.06 -39.31
C GLY A 662 -2.61 -21.45 -38.83
N GLN A 663 -1.63 -22.35 -38.71
CA GLN A 663 -1.88 -23.75 -38.38
C GLN A 663 -2.08 -23.94 -36.87
N VAL A 664 -3.13 -24.66 -36.48
CA VAL A 664 -3.36 -25.05 -35.07
C VAL A 664 -2.33 -26.10 -34.64
N PRO A 665 -1.65 -25.94 -33.47
CA PRO A 665 -0.73 -26.95 -32.94
C PRO A 665 -1.41 -28.30 -32.70
N GLU A 666 -0.79 -29.38 -33.19
CA GLU A 666 -1.32 -30.76 -33.06
C GLU A 666 -1.60 -31.15 -31.61
N ARG A 667 -0.70 -30.77 -30.69
CA ARG A 667 -0.84 -31.05 -29.26
C ARG A 667 -2.04 -30.32 -28.63
N LEU A 668 -2.38 -29.13 -29.11
CA LEU A 668 -3.57 -28.40 -28.65
C LEU A 668 -4.86 -29.13 -29.07
N TYR A 669 -4.92 -29.65 -30.30
CA TYR A 669 -6.09 -30.40 -30.77
C TYR A 669 -6.29 -31.72 -30.01
N SER A 670 -5.20 -32.36 -29.55
CA SER A 670 -5.27 -33.61 -28.77
C SER A 670 -6.09 -33.50 -27.48
N ILE A 671 -6.26 -32.30 -26.92
CA ILE A 671 -7.13 -32.03 -25.74
C ILE A 671 -8.55 -32.59 -25.98
N GLY A 672 -9.13 -32.32 -27.15
CA GLY A 672 -10.46 -32.80 -27.52
C GLY A 672 -10.53 -34.32 -27.72
N VAL A 673 -9.41 -34.95 -28.10
CA VAL A 673 -9.28 -36.41 -28.24
C VAL A 673 -9.17 -37.09 -26.87
N HIS A 674 -8.61 -36.40 -25.88
CA HIS A 674 -8.49 -36.87 -24.50
C HIS A 674 -9.70 -36.53 -23.61
N GLY A 675 -10.82 -36.08 -24.20
CA GLY A 675 -12.08 -35.79 -23.49
C GLY A 675 -12.17 -34.39 -22.88
N GLY A 676 -11.23 -33.49 -23.19
CA GLY A 676 -11.32 -32.07 -22.87
C GLY A 676 -12.22 -31.30 -23.84
N VAL A 677 -12.50 -30.04 -23.51
CA VAL A 677 -13.31 -29.12 -24.31
C VAL A 677 -12.39 -28.17 -25.08
N ILE A 678 -12.53 -28.12 -26.40
CA ILE A 678 -11.80 -27.16 -27.25
C ILE A 678 -12.76 -26.51 -28.25
N ASP A 679 -12.78 -25.18 -28.30
CA ASP A 679 -13.48 -24.40 -29.33
C ASP A 679 -12.55 -23.35 -29.95
N LEU A 680 -12.44 -23.41 -31.28
CA LEU A 680 -11.61 -22.54 -32.12
C LEU A 680 -12.47 -21.77 -33.15
N SER A 681 -13.80 -21.92 -33.11
CA SER A 681 -14.75 -21.37 -34.09
C SER A 681 -14.69 -19.85 -34.21
N GLY A 682 -15.21 -19.29 -35.32
CA GLY A 682 -15.20 -17.85 -35.58
C GLY A 682 -13.83 -17.27 -36.02
N ASN A 683 -12.71 -17.90 -35.69
CA ASN A 683 -11.38 -17.53 -36.18
C ASN A 683 -11.24 -17.83 -37.69
N LYS A 684 -11.20 -16.80 -38.52
CA LYS A 684 -11.18 -16.95 -39.99
C LYS A 684 -9.83 -17.37 -40.58
N GLY A 685 -8.73 -17.18 -39.84
CA GLY A 685 -7.38 -17.46 -40.33
C GLY A 685 -6.83 -18.84 -39.92
N LEU A 686 -7.46 -19.52 -38.95
CA LEU A 686 -6.97 -20.79 -38.43
C LEU A 686 -7.25 -21.95 -39.40
N CYS A 687 -6.31 -22.91 -39.47
CA CYS A 687 -6.39 -24.07 -40.34
C CYS A 687 -5.74 -25.33 -39.75
N GLY A 688 -6.00 -26.49 -40.37
CA GLY A 688 -5.22 -27.71 -40.15
C GLY A 688 -5.76 -28.73 -39.13
N VAL A 689 -6.97 -28.53 -38.60
CA VAL A 689 -7.70 -29.52 -37.77
C VAL A 689 -9.05 -29.88 -38.41
N PRO A 690 -9.65 -31.05 -38.12
CA PRO A 690 -10.88 -31.52 -38.79
C PRO A 690 -12.10 -30.59 -38.73
N THR A 691 -12.12 -29.64 -37.78
CA THR A 691 -13.19 -28.64 -37.62
C THR A 691 -12.94 -27.32 -38.36
N LEU A 692 -11.80 -27.20 -39.06
CA LEU A 692 -11.34 -25.99 -39.76
C LEU A 692 -10.89 -26.32 -41.19
N PRO A 693 -10.75 -25.32 -42.09
CA PRO A 693 -10.22 -25.56 -43.43
C PRO A 693 -8.80 -26.16 -43.39
N ALA A 694 -8.47 -26.95 -44.41
CA ALA A 694 -7.10 -27.40 -44.64
C ALA A 694 -6.18 -26.20 -44.93
N CYS A 695 -4.97 -26.20 -44.35
CA CYS A 695 -4.01 -25.13 -44.59
C CYS A 695 -3.58 -25.05 -46.07
N ALA A 696 -3.40 -23.84 -46.59
CA ALA A 696 -2.98 -23.63 -47.97
C ALA A 696 -1.55 -24.15 -48.18
N VAL A 697 -1.40 -25.14 -49.06
CA VAL A 697 -0.18 -25.94 -49.36
C VAL A 697 1.09 -25.12 -49.66
N PHE A 698 0.95 -23.82 -49.92
CA PHE A 698 2.04 -22.91 -50.25
C PHE A 698 2.75 -22.26 -49.05
N TRP A 699 2.26 -22.43 -47.81
CA TRP A 699 2.85 -21.82 -46.62
C TRP A 699 3.22 -22.87 -45.57
N GLU A 700 4.51 -23.09 -45.37
CA GLU A 700 5.06 -23.89 -44.26
C GLU A 700 5.90 -22.99 -43.36
N LYS A 701 5.73 -23.11 -42.04
CA LYS A 701 6.59 -22.48 -41.02
C LYS A 701 6.83 -20.97 -41.25
N GLY A 702 5.77 -20.23 -41.53
CA GLY A 702 5.81 -18.78 -41.72
C GLY A 702 6.43 -18.30 -43.05
N GLY A 703 6.69 -19.17 -44.01
CA GLY A 703 7.33 -18.81 -45.27
C GLY A 703 6.74 -19.51 -46.50
N LEU A 704 6.92 -18.88 -47.67
CA LEU A 704 6.47 -19.43 -48.94
C LEU A 704 7.29 -20.69 -49.31
N ASN A 705 6.59 -21.80 -49.54
CA ASN A 705 7.17 -23.10 -49.87
C ASN A 705 7.94 -23.05 -51.21
N LYS A 706 8.88 -23.99 -51.44
CA LYS A 706 9.64 -24.10 -52.70
C LYS A 706 8.72 -24.11 -53.92
N THR A 707 7.63 -24.86 -53.87
CA THR A 707 6.62 -24.93 -54.94
C THR A 707 5.95 -23.58 -55.19
N GLY A 708 5.68 -22.78 -54.15
CA GLY A 708 5.12 -21.44 -54.29
C GLY A 708 6.10 -20.44 -54.89
N LYS A 709 7.38 -20.52 -54.52
CA LYS A 709 8.47 -19.72 -55.11
C LYS A 709 8.65 -20.04 -56.60
N ILE A 710 8.57 -21.33 -56.98
CA ILE A 710 8.60 -21.78 -58.38
C ILE A 710 7.37 -21.27 -59.14
N ALA A 711 6.16 -21.37 -58.56
CA ALA A 711 4.93 -20.88 -59.19
C ALA A 711 4.95 -19.36 -59.45
N LEU A 712 5.46 -18.56 -58.51
CA LEU A 712 5.63 -17.11 -58.69
C LEU A 712 6.61 -16.80 -59.83
N GLY A 713 7.74 -17.52 -59.90
CA GLY A 713 8.70 -17.39 -61.01
C GLY A 713 8.10 -17.78 -62.37
N ALA A 714 7.33 -18.88 -62.42
CA ALA A 714 6.66 -19.34 -63.63
C ALA A 714 5.63 -18.33 -64.15
N SER A 715 4.80 -17.75 -63.27
CA SER A 715 3.86 -16.69 -63.64
C SER A 715 4.56 -15.43 -64.17
N PHE A 716 5.70 -15.06 -63.59
CA PHE A 716 6.48 -13.91 -64.07
C PHE A 716 7.11 -14.18 -65.46
N GLY A 717 7.61 -15.40 -65.68
CA GLY A 717 8.09 -15.85 -66.99
C GLY A 717 7.00 -15.91 -68.06
N PHE A 718 5.80 -16.36 -67.69
CA PHE A 718 4.64 -16.36 -68.59
C PHE A 718 4.20 -14.93 -68.96
N LEU A 719 4.16 -14.01 -67.98
CA LEU A 719 3.86 -12.60 -68.24
C LEU A 719 4.88 -11.96 -69.19
N LEU A 720 6.17 -12.24 -69.00
CA LEU A 720 7.25 -11.80 -69.90
C LEU A 720 7.06 -12.36 -71.32
N LEU A 721 6.70 -13.63 -71.46
CA LEU A 721 6.42 -14.27 -72.75
C LEU A 721 5.26 -13.60 -73.48
N VAL A 722 4.16 -13.29 -72.78
CA VAL A 722 3.00 -12.59 -73.34
C VAL A 722 3.39 -11.18 -73.82
N ILE A 723 4.20 -10.45 -73.04
CA ILE A 723 4.72 -9.12 -73.45
C ILE A 723 5.58 -9.23 -74.72
N LEU A 724 6.47 -10.22 -74.80
CA LEU A 724 7.30 -10.46 -75.99
C LEU A 724 6.46 -10.83 -77.23
N ILE A 725 5.38 -11.61 -77.06
CA ILE A 725 4.43 -11.94 -78.14
C ILE A 725 3.69 -10.68 -78.63
N VAL A 726 3.28 -9.78 -77.72
CA VAL A 726 2.67 -8.49 -78.10
C VAL A 726 3.65 -7.62 -78.88
N VAL A 727 4.92 -7.53 -78.46
CA VAL A 727 5.98 -6.82 -79.19
C VAL A 727 6.21 -7.43 -80.58
N TYR A 728 6.29 -8.76 -80.68
CA TYR A 728 6.43 -9.49 -81.94
C TYR A 728 5.29 -9.19 -82.93
N ILE A 729 4.04 -9.18 -82.46
CA ILE A 729 2.86 -8.83 -83.26
C ILE A 729 2.92 -7.37 -83.74
N LEU A 730 3.37 -6.44 -82.90
CA LEU A 730 3.52 -5.02 -83.26
C LEU A 730 4.66 -4.79 -84.28
N CYS A 731 5.76 -5.55 -84.18
CA CYS A 731 6.90 -5.45 -85.10
C CYS A 731 6.60 -6.01 -86.50
N ILE A 732 5.86 -7.11 -86.62
CA ILE A 732 5.63 -7.78 -87.91
C ILE A 732 4.49 -7.16 -88.72
N ARG A 733 3.58 -6.39 -88.10
CA ARG A 733 2.42 -5.81 -88.82
C ARG A 733 2.70 -4.51 -89.58
N ARG A 734 3.96 -4.28 -90.00
CA ARG A 734 4.36 -3.27 -90.99
C ARG A 734 5.32 -3.90 -92.02
N GLY A 735 4.84 -4.02 -93.26
CA GLY A 735 5.59 -4.40 -94.46
C GLY A 735 5.25 -3.46 -95.63
N PRO A 736 6.08 -3.39 -96.70
CA PRO A 736 6.39 -2.08 -97.29
C PRO A 736 6.13 -1.93 -98.80
N TYR A 737 5.75 -0.71 -99.19
CA TYR A 737 5.73 -0.09 -100.52
C TYR A 737 5.59 1.44 -100.30
N ASP A 738 6.10 2.37 -101.12
CA ASP A 738 7.20 2.35 -102.10
C ASP A 738 7.64 3.81 -102.29
N TYR A 739 8.91 4.12 -102.57
CA TYR A 739 9.38 5.52 -102.66
C TYR A 739 10.59 5.72 -103.58
N ASP A 740 10.40 6.56 -104.60
CA ASP A 740 11.45 7.06 -105.49
C ASP A 740 11.60 8.60 -105.40
N PHE A 741 12.69 9.10 -105.99
CA PHE A 741 13.23 10.48 -105.97
C PHE A 741 12.22 11.60 -106.36
N GLU A 742 12.37 12.88 -105.95
CA GLU A 742 13.51 13.78 -106.20
C GLU A 742 13.82 14.87 -105.12
N PHE A 743 14.84 15.70 -105.40
CA PHE A 743 15.52 16.67 -104.53
C PHE A 743 15.05 18.14 -104.76
N PRO A 744 15.22 19.07 -103.79
CA PRO A 744 16.45 19.88 -103.72
C PRO A 744 16.97 20.09 -102.27
N GLN A 745 18.29 20.20 -102.03
CA GLN A 745 19.09 21.44 -101.98
C GLN A 745 18.35 22.65 -101.35
N ASP A 746 18.83 23.35 -100.32
CA ASP A 746 20.00 23.19 -99.43
C ASP A 746 19.63 23.89 -98.06
N LEU A 747 20.44 24.15 -97.03
CA LEU A 747 21.88 24.39 -96.88
C LEU A 747 22.41 23.81 -95.53
N THR A 748 23.72 23.95 -95.29
CA THR A 748 24.42 23.52 -94.06
C THR A 748 24.23 24.43 -92.83
N SER A 749 24.69 23.94 -91.67
CA SER A 749 25.14 24.68 -90.47
C SER A 749 24.22 24.83 -89.22
N ILE A 750 24.76 24.27 -88.12
CA ILE A 750 24.75 24.71 -86.71
C ILE A 750 23.68 25.77 -86.31
N SER A 751 22.48 25.32 -85.94
CA SER A 751 21.49 26.19 -85.25
C SER A 751 20.50 25.49 -84.30
N ALA A 752 20.35 24.16 -84.37
CA ALA A 752 19.26 23.42 -83.72
C ALA A 752 19.29 23.34 -82.18
N ILE A 753 20.32 23.84 -81.49
CA ILE A 753 20.46 23.75 -80.02
C ILE A 753 19.68 24.86 -79.28
N SER A 754 19.32 25.97 -79.94
CA SER A 754 18.59 27.09 -79.31
C SER A 754 17.08 26.84 -79.16
N ALA A 755 16.46 26.12 -80.10
CA ALA A 755 15.00 26.08 -80.28
C ALA A 755 14.21 25.38 -79.16
N LYS A 756 14.83 24.54 -78.33
CA LYS A 756 14.16 23.87 -77.18
C LYS A 756 14.14 24.70 -75.90
N ARG A 757 15.00 25.73 -75.74
CA ARG A 757 15.14 26.49 -74.48
C ARG A 757 14.00 27.50 -74.25
N ASN A 758 13.40 28.03 -75.31
CA ASN A 758 12.41 29.12 -75.22
C ASN A 758 10.96 28.69 -74.89
N ARG A 759 10.60 27.40 -74.99
CA ARG A 759 9.24 26.95 -74.64
C ARG A 759 9.01 26.93 -73.11
N TYR A 760 10.03 26.56 -72.33
CA TYR A 760 9.91 26.44 -70.87
C TYR A 760 9.81 27.81 -70.16
N GLN A 761 10.50 28.83 -70.69
CA GLN A 761 10.42 30.20 -70.16
C GLN A 761 9.05 30.84 -70.42
N ARG A 762 8.46 30.65 -71.62
CA ARG A 762 7.14 31.20 -71.95
C ARG A 762 6.01 30.62 -71.10
N ALA A 763 6.10 29.35 -70.70
CA ALA A 763 5.13 28.75 -69.77
C ALA A 763 5.22 29.40 -68.37
N LYS A 764 6.44 29.65 -67.87
CA LYS A 764 6.65 30.24 -66.54
C LYS A 764 6.18 31.69 -66.45
N SER A 765 6.28 32.48 -67.53
CA SER A 765 5.81 33.87 -67.53
C SER A 765 4.28 34.01 -67.57
N VAL A 766 3.55 33.05 -68.14
CA VAL A 766 2.08 33.10 -68.21
C VAL A 766 1.46 32.87 -66.83
N MET A 767 1.86 31.81 -66.12
CA MET A 767 1.36 31.53 -64.75
C MET A 767 1.67 32.63 -63.72
N LEU A 768 2.71 33.45 -63.95
CA LEU A 768 3.02 34.59 -63.09
C LEU A 768 2.13 35.81 -63.37
N ALA A 769 1.81 36.09 -64.64
CA ALA A 769 0.89 37.17 -65.00
C ALA A 769 -0.57 36.87 -64.59
N GLU A 770 -0.94 35.59 -64.50
CA GLU A 770 -2.29 35.14 -64.16
C GLU A 770 -2.61 35.26 -62.65
N MET A 771 -1.60 35.43 -61.79
CA MET A 771 -1.76 35.62 -60.34
C MET A 771 -1.90 37.08 -59.87
N GLU A 772 -1.55 38.08 -60.69
CA GLU A 772 -1.67 39.50 -60.31
C GLU A 772 -2.98 40.16 -60.81
N ALA A 773 -3.81 39.44 -61.56
CA ALA A 773 -4.94 40.00 -62.31
C ALA A 773 -6.30 40.05 -61.56
N HIS A 774 -6.38 39.63 -60.29
CA HIS A 774 -7.65 39.53 -59.54
C HIS A 774 -7.60 40.16 -58.15
N SER A 775 -7.43 41.48 -58.13
CA SER A 775 -7.91 42.34 -57.03
C SER A 775 -8.51 43.61 -57.62
N PRO A 776 -9.77 43.93 -57.28
CA PRO A 776 -10.07 45.33 -56.97
C PRO A 776 -11.09 45.53 -55.83
N ASP A 777 -10.82 46.49 -54.95
CA ASP A 777 -11.85 47.26 -54.24
C ASP A 777 -12.74 47.99 -55.28
N GLY A 778 -14.01 48.36 -55.06
CA GLY A 778 -14.91 48.32 -53.91
C GLY A 778 -15.95 49.45 -54.06
N PHE A 779 -16.94 49.58 -53.14
CA PHE A 779 -17.61 50.83 -52.66
C PHE A 779 -19.14 50.72 -52.37
N TYR A 780 -19.55 51.02 -51.11
CA TYR A 780 -20.76 51.74 -50.60
C TYR A 780 -22.19 51.25 -51.03
N THR A 781 -23.31 51.48 -50.31
CA THR A 781 -23.62 52.42 -49.19
C THR A 781 -24.79 51.92 -48.29
N ASN A 782 -24.77 52.31 -47.00
CA ASN A 782 -25.89 52.59 -46.05
C ASN A 782 -27.14 51.68 -45.87
N GLY A 783 -27.44 51.41 -44.59
CA GLY A 783 -28.76 51.08 -44.05
C GLY A 783 -28.76 51.15 -42.52
N SER A 784 -29.57 52.03 -41.90
CA SER A 784 -29.46 52.42 -40.48
C SER A 784 -30.56 51.88 -39.57
N GLY A 785 -30.23 51.64 -38.29
CA GLY A 785 -31.17 51.36 -37.20
C GLY A 785 -30.55 51.75 -35.86
N HIS A 786 -31.37 52.24 -34.91
CA HIS A 786 -30.97 52.68 -33.57
C HIS A 786 -31.00 51.54 -32.54
#